data_AF-A0A7G1HNV7-F1
#
_entry.id   AF-A0A7G1HNV7-F1
#
_cell.length_a   1.000
_cell.length_b   1.000
_cell.length_c   1.000
_cell.angle_alpha   90.00
_cell.angle_beta   90.00
_cell.angle_gamma   90.00
#
_symmetry.space_group_name_H-M   'P 1'
#
loop_
_entity.id
_entity.type
_entity.pdbx_description
1 polymer ?
#
loop_
_entity_poly.entity_id
_entity_poly.type
_entity_poly.pdbx_seq_one_letter_code
_entity_poly.pdbx_strand_id
1 'polypeptide(L)'
;MKLPKALNEATAGAALKYHIKRALERSHSISDFSKNLNLSAKNAKFSNNTLKIIEELNNGVKSASEELKEATKTSNLVKSIREQDTRPFEVIEDKEAFFRDLNKNLNDHATPLPKGMSIEEFKQSLESVENKERFLEHLRTRENNPEERLASLNLVEPILREPHIEIFIKDKESGIDKKEYVKAFKDEKKSRLYMLITQDNDTILRTFITDTPERYLRNHVRNADIIHSFIQPNRTAKSDNALSDVVVYENNPTKKPLNSQEDLLKNTELHNETTPKPTHLSPLEQAEAEKLAKLQREQEQSEQEFLKAKEQENKRKEALKKKLEHERGNAGNIESQTKIEVGEDIPTEIQAQIPKSRVRLNEREIYDLDYAIVKAKDLKPSFTTGGTQKRTDMNEEQIKSIAENFDPKKIFGSGGFEDLPIILHDGQVIAGNHRIQGMLNFTPKSRYIYNKAIKEYYHIDLQPDELLVRVPHKRLNNTEINNLAASSNQGRFNSESDHAIAVLSHYEAKLKELDNKLDADSIYSLKNIVAKNLNFDKATHPSVGDSNLALLMYNMPRTKTQGIELLNRWQKEFSNDIKSYEKVKKMFVDNAGSFHNLIHDMNFPNVSLNAYLSDIMDRSFANLKNYQSMSESLKDLSEKFYKTSSLDMFEKSDQATSDISEILGGAIARFARFDDPSKALFEALKSDNIKKGLKDYKIADITKDMFDPKSKEFKDIDIYDFTHYLLMVNREPNENNPVLNRLIQAVKDMQKESEKGIKKQKLEKVKD
;
A
#
# COMPACT_ATOMS: atom_id res chain seq x y z
N MET A 1 5.69 -54.33 -46.90
CA MET A 1 5.84 -53.49 -45.69
C MET A 1 4.47 -52.94 -45.30
N LYS A 2 3.93 -53.32 -44.13
CA LYS A 2 2.65 -52.81 -43.60
C LYS A 2 2.91 -51.57 -42.75
N LEU A 3 2.15 -50.50 -42.97
CA LEU A 3 2.18 -49.24 -42.20
C LEU A 3 1.99 -49.51 -40.68
N PRO A 4 2.69 -48.78 -39.78
CA PRO A 4 2.52 -48.96 -38.35
C PRO A 4 1.18 -48.38 -37.86
N LYS A 5 0.51 -49.15 -36.99
CA LYS A 5 -0.76 -48.82 -36.31
C LYS A 5 -0.69 -47.46 -35.62
N ALA A 6 -1.77 -46.68 -35.75
CA ALA A 6 -1.99 -45.44 -35.00
C ALA A 6 -1.76 -45.63 -33.49
N LEU A 7 -1.20 -44.61 -32.82
CA LEU A 7 -0.96 -44.59 -31.38
C LEU A 7 -2.24 -44.97 -30.59
N ASN A 8 -2.08 -45.75 -29.50
CA ASN A 8 -3.19 -46.04 -28.59
C ASN A 8 -3.73 -44.73 -27.95
N GLU A 9 -5.02 -44.69 -27.58
CA GLU A 9 -5.68 -43.47 -27.09
C GLU A 9 -5.05 -42.89 -25.80
N ALA A 10 -4.51 -43.73 -24.92
CA ALA A 10 -3.81 -43.29 -23.70
C ALA A 10 -2.49 -42.55 -24.01
N THR A 11 -1.77 -42.97 -25.04
CA THR A 11 -0.53 -42.32 -25.51
C THR A 11 -0.87 -41.07 -26.34
N ALA A 12 -2.00 -41.08 -27.06
CA ALA A 12 -2.51 -39.92 -27.80
C ALA A 12 -2.91 -38.76 -26.88
N GLY A 13 -3.48 -39.03 -25.70
CA GLY A 13 -3.79 -38.01 -24.70
C GLY A 13 -2.56 -37.33 -24.09
N ALA A 14 -1.52 -38.12 -23.77
CA ALA A 14 -0.25 -37.58 -23.28
C ALA A 14 0.48 -36.75 -24.37
N ALA A 15 0.47 -37.22 -25.62
CA ALA A 15 1.00 -36.48 -26.75
C ALA A 15 0.22 -35.17 -26.99
N LEU A 16 -1.12 -35.21 -26.97
CA LEU A 16 -1.95 -34.01 -27.07
C LEU A 16 -1.64 -33.00 -25.97
N LYS A 17 -1.53 -33.45 -24.71
CA LYS A 17 -1.17 -32.59 -23.57
C LYS A 17 0.21 -31.96 -23.74
N TYR A 18 1.19 -32.70 -24.25
CA TYR A 18 2.52 -32.18 -24.57
C TYR A 18 2.46 -31.10 -25.66
N HIS A 19 1.70 -31.33 -26.73
CA HIS A 19 1.57 -30.40 -27.84
C HIS A 19 0.79 -29.12 -27.48
N ILE A 20 -0.26 -29.22 -26.64
CA ILE A 20 -0.96 -28.07 -26.07
C ILE A 20 -0.03 -27.26 -25.17
N LYS A 21 0.71 -27.92 -24.26
CA LYS A 21 1.68 -27.27 -23.39
C LYS A 21 2.74 -26.51 -24.18
N ARG A 22 3.29 -27.14 -25.22
CA ARG A 22 4.31 -26.53 -26.10
C ARG A 22 3.76 -25.38 -26.94
N ALA A 23 2.48 -25.45 -27.35
CA ALA A 23 1.82 -24.34 -28.02
C ALA A 23 1.61 -23.16 -27.06
N LEU A 24 1.22 -23.40 -25.80
CA LEU A 24 1.10 -22.36 -24.77
C LEU A 24 2.44 -21.67 -24.49
N GLU A 25 3.51 -22.45 -24.28
CA GLU A 25 4.85 -21.92 -23.96
C GLU A 25 5.46 -21.07 -25.09
N ARG A 26 4.98 -21.22 -26.33
CA ARG A 26 5.54 -20.57 -27.52
C ARG A 26 4.66 -19.46 -28.08
N SER A 27 3.56 -19.15 -27.41
CA SER A 27 2.56 -18.21 -27.92
C SER A 27 2.43 -17.01 -27.00
N HIS A 28 2.59 -15.83 -27.57
CA HIS A 28 2.44 -14.55 -26.88
C HIS A 28 1.05 -13.93 -27.10
N SER A 29 0.20 -14.57 -27.91
CA SER A 29 -1.19 -14.19 -28.12
C SER A 29 -2.09 -15.40 -28.34
N ILE A 30 -3.41 -15.22 -28.20
CA ILE A 30 -4.42 -16.27 -28.47
C ILE A 30 -4.35 -16.73 -29.93
N SER A 31 -4.10 -15.80 -30.86
CA SER A 31 -3.91 -16.11 -32.29
C SER A 31 -2.68 -16.98 -32.51
N ASP A 32 -1.57 -16.66 -31.83
CA ASP A 32 -0.34 -17.44 -31.90
C ASP A 32 -0.53 -18.84 -31.30
N PHE A 33 -1.31 -18.95 -30.23
CA PHE A 33 -1.64 -20.23 -29.61
C PHE A 33 -2.38 -21.15 -30.58
N SER A 34 -3.46 -20.67 -31.20
CA SER A 34 -4.22 -21.44 -32.18
C SER A 34 -3.37 -21.80 -33.41
N LYS A 35 -2.47 -20.90 -33.84
CA LYS A 35 -1.54 -21.16 -34.96
C LYS A 35 -0.51 -22.23 -34.60
N ASN A 36 0.13 -22.13 -33.44
CA ASN A 36 1.14 -23.08 -32.97
C ASN A 36 0.53 -24.46 -32.67
N LEU A 37 -0.68 -24.51 -32.11
CA LEU A 37 -1.38 -25.75 -31.85
C LEU A 37 -1.75 -26.48 -33.15
N ASN A 38 -2.24 -25.75 -34.15
CA ASN A 38 -2.54 -26.32 -35.47
C ASN A 38 -1.29 -26.80 -36.21
N LEU A 39 -0.20 -26.03 -36.15
CA LEU A 39 1.08 -26.42 -36.74
C LEU A 39 1.62 -27.70 -36.08
N SER A 40 1.49 -27.76 -34.76
CA SER A 40 1.89 -28.90 -33.94
C SER A 40 1.03 -30.15 -34.21
N ALA A 41 -0.28 -29.97 -34.42
CA ALA A 41 -1.20 -31.06 -34.76
C ALA A 41 -0.92 -31.68 -36.12
N LYS A 42 -0.59 -30.85 -37.13
CA LYS A 42 -0.21 -31.32 -38.48
C LYS A 42 1.06 -32.17 -38.47
N ASN A 43 2.01 -31.85 -37.60
CA ASN A 43 3.30 -32.55 -37.52
C ASN A 43 3.26 -33.86 -36.72
N ALA A 44 2.25 -34.06 -35.86
CA ALA A 44 2.23 -35.13 -34.87
C ALA A 44 1.54 -36.45 -35.32
N LYS A 45 1.02 -36.54 -36.56
CA LYS A 45 0.31 -37.71 -37.12
C LYS A 45 -0.76 -38.29 -36.17
N PHE A 46 -1.60 -37.42 -35.60
CA PHE A 46 -2.67 -37.80 -34.68
C PHE A 46 -3.78 -38.62 -35.35
N SER A 47 -4.57 -39.35 -34.54
CA SER A 47 -5.79 -40.03 -35.00
C SER A 47 -6.88 -39.00 -35.35
N ASN A 48 -7.82 -39.38 -36.22
CA ASN A 48 -8.93 -38.51 -36.62
C ASN A 48 -9.76 -38.02 -35.41
N ASN A 49 -9.92 -38.85 -34.37
CA ASN A 49 -10.61 -38.45 -33.14
C ASN A 49 -9.84 -37.36 -32.38
N THR A 50 -8.51 -37.47 -32.28
CA THR A 50 -7.68 -36.45 -31.61
C THR A 50 -7.61 -35.15 -32.41
N LEU A 51 -7.58 -35.22 -33.74
CA LEU A 51 -7.66 -34.04 -34.61
C LEU A 51 -8.98 -33.29 -34.44
N LYS A 52 -10.10 -34.02 -34.30
CA LYS A 52 -11.41 -33.43 -34.03
C LYS A 52 -11.46 -32.69 -32.67
N ILE A 53 -10.84 -33.25 -31.63
CA ILE A 53 -10.72 -32.59 -30.32
C ILE A 53 -9.89 -31.30 -30.42
N ILE A 54 -8.81 -31.31 -31.20
CA ILE A 54 -7.98 -30.11 -31.43
C ILE A 54 -8.77 -29.03 -32.18
N GLU A 55 -9.60 -29.43 -33.15
CA GLU A 55 -10.47 -28.52 -33.90
C GLU A 55 -11.55 -27.90 -33.01
N GLU A 56 -12.23 -28.71 -32.18
CA GLU A 56 -13.20 -28.23 -31.18
C GLU A 56 -12.55 -27.27 -30.18
N LEU A 57 -11.33 -27.57 -29.74
CA LEU A 57 -10.57 -26.69 -28.85
C LEU A 57 -10.19 -25.37 -29.50
N ASN A 58 -9.74 -25.36 -30.76
CA ASN A 58 -9.46 -24.12 -31.49
C ASN A 58 -10.71 -23.28 -31.72
N ASN A 59 -11.86 -23.92 -31.99
CA ASN A 59 -13.14 -23.23 -32.13
C ASN A 59 -13.63 -22.65 -30.79
N GLY A 60 -13.47 -23.39 -29.69
CA GLY A 60 -13.76 -22.90 -28.34
C GLY A 60 -12.87 -21.73 -27.94
N VAL A 61 -11.58 -21.78 -28.26
CA VAL A 61 -10.63 -20.67 -28.05
C VAL A 61 -11.01 -19.45 -28.89
N LYS A 62 -11.48 -19.65 -30.12
CA LYS A 62 -11.97 -18.57 -30.97
C LYS A 62 -13.24 -17.93 -30.40
N SER A 63 -14.22 -18.73 -29.98
CA SER A 63 -15.46 -18.25 -29.31
C SER A 63 -15.13 -17.47 -28.04
N ALA A 64 -14.31 -18.06 -27.16
CA ALA A 64 -13.87 -17.41 -25.93
C ALA A 64 -13.08 -16.12 -26.21
N SER A 65 -12.29 -16.06 -27.28
CA SER A 65 -11.61 -14.83 -27.68
C SER A 65 -12.56 -13.75 -28.19
N GLU A 66 -13.65 -14.11 -28.86
CA GLU A 66 -14.67 -13.15 -29.30
C GLU A 66 -15.54 -12.69 -28.14
N GLU A 67 -15.95 -13.61 -27.26
CA GLU A 67 -16.63 -13.31 -26.00
C GLU A 67 -15.78 -12.42 -25.08
N LEU A 68 -14.47 -12.68 -24.97
CA LEU A 68 -13.55 -11.82 -24.21
C LEU A 68 -13.40 -10.46 -24.86
N LYS A 69 -13.31 -10.38 -26.20
CA LYS A 69 -13.25 -9.10 -26.91
C LYS A 69 -14.54 -8.28 -26.72
N GLU A 70 -15.70 -8.91 -26.73
CA GLU A 70 -16.99 -8.27 -26.44
C GLU A 70 -17.12 -7.85 -24.97
N ALA A 71 -16.70 -8.70 -24.03
CA ALA A 71 -16.73 -8.41 -22.60
C ALA A 71 -15.73 -7.33 -22.17
N THR A 72 -14.55 -7.25 -22.82
CA THR A 72 -13.56 -6.19 -22.53
C THR A 72 -13.86 -4.88 -23.24
N LYS A 73 -14.58 -4.87 -24.37
CA LYS A 73 -15.00 -3.64 -25.06
C LYS A 73 -16.02 -2.82 -24.26
N THR A 74 -16.92 -3.50 -23.56
CA THR A 74 -18.10 -2.89 -22.91
C THR A 74 -17.82 -2.37 -21.49
N SER A 75 -16.88 -2.97 -20.76
CA SER A 75 -16.65 -2.65 -19.34
C SER A 75 -15.79 -1.42 -19.06
N ASN A 76 -14.96 -0.94 -20.01
CA ASN A 76 -13.84 -0.05 -19.65
C ASN A 76 -13.59 1.14 -20.58
N LEU A 77 -14.46 1.49 -21.53
CA LEU A 77 -14.11 2.58 -22.45
C LEU A 77 -13.99 3.93 -21.72
N VAL A 78 -14.99 4.35 -20.93
CA VAL A 78 -14.93 5.61 -20.15
C VAL A 78 -13.83 5.58 -19.07
N LYS A 79 -13.58 4.42 -18.46
CA LYS A 79 -12.54 4.23 -17.44
C LYS A 79 -11.12 4.25 -18.03
N SER A 80 -10.92 3.61 -19.18
CA SER A 80 -9.68 3.61 -19.98
C SER A 80 -9.41 4.98 -20.60
N ILE A 81 -10.44 5.71 -21.01
CA ILE A 81 -10.36 7.10 -21.49
C ILE A 81 -9.76 7.99 -20.38
N ARG A 82 -10.13 7.73 -19.11
CA ARG A 82 -9.65 8.47 -17.93
C ARG A 82 -8.29 8.03 -17.39
N GLU A 83 -8.03 6.73 -17.37
CA GLU A 83 -6.72 6.20 -16.94
C GLU A 83 -5.58 6.67 -17.86
N GLN A 84 -5.91 7.13 -19.08
CA GLN A 84 -4.97 7.76 -20.01
C GLN A 84 -4.81 9.29 -19.82
N ASP A 85 -5.65 9.95 -19.02
CA ASP A 85 -5.52 11.40 -18.76
C ASP A 85 -4.45 11.65 -17.69
N THR A 86 -3.19 11.75 -18.13
CA THR A 86 -2.03 12.04 -17.25
C THR A 86 -1.78 13.54 -17.10
N ARG A 87 -2.75 14.41 -17.45
CA ARG A 87 -2.56 15.87 -17.43
C ARG A 87 -2.45 16.35 -15.97
N PRO A 88 -1.44 17.16 -15.62
CA PRO A 88 -1.36 17.75 -14.29
C PRO A 88 -2.56 18.69 -14.06
N PHE A 89 -3.17 18.62 -12.88
CA PHE A 89 -4.25 19.49 -12.47
C PHE A 89 -3.88 20.24 -11.19
N GLU A 90 -4.52 21.38 -10.99
CA GLU A 90 -4.44 22.18 -9.77
C GLU A 90 -5.73 22.00 -8.97
N VAL A 91 -5.60 21.72 -7.67
CA VAL A 91 -6.73 21.72 -6.74
C VAL A 91 -7.01 23.16 -6.33
N ILE A 92 -8.21 23.65 -6.62
CA ILE A 92 -8.56 25.05 -6.35
C ILE A 92 -9.03 25.22 -4.90
N GLU A 93 -8.20 25.89 -4.09
CA GLU A 93 -8.53 26.24 -2.71
C GLU A 93 -9.21 27.63 -2.62
N ASP A 94 -8.66 28.65 -3.29
CA ASP A 94 -9.26 29.99 -3.37
C ASP A 94 -10.18 30.12 -4.60
N LYS A 95 -11.47 29.87 -4.37
CA LYS A 95 -12.51 29.92 -5.41
C LYS A 95 -12.69 31.33 -6.01
N GLU A 96 -12.49 32.40 -5.23
CA GLU A 96 -12.66 33.77 -5.72
C GLU A 96 -11.44 34.25 -6.53
N ALA A 97 -10.24 33.77 -6.20
CA ALA A 97 -9.07 33.94 -7.08
C ALA A 97 -9.27 33.21 -8.42
N PHE A 98 -9.70 31.94 -8.39
CA PHE A 98 -9.98 31.16 -9.60
C PHE A 98 -10.94 31.86 -10.55
N PHE A 99 -11.97 32.50 -10.00
CA PHE A 99 -12.99 33.24 -10.72
C PHE A 99 -12.54 34.52 -11.43
N ARG A 100 -11.43 35.13 -11.01
CA ARG A 100 -10.91 36.37 -11.62
C ARG A 100 -10.35 36.10 -13.01
N ASP A 101 -9.67 34.97 -13.19
CA ASP A 101 -9.02 34.61 -14.45
C ASP A 101 -9.75 33.51 -15.25
N LEU A 102 -10.81 32.91 -14.68
CA LEU A 102 -11.56 31.79 -15.26
C LEU A 102 -11.98 31.99 -16.73
N ASN A 103 -12.60 33.12 -17.05
CA ASN A 103 -13.11 33.38 -18.40
C ASN A 103 -11.99 33.54 -19.42
N LYS A 104 -10.90 34.21 -19.04
CA LYS A 104 -9.74 34.40 -19.89
C LYS A 104 -9.08 33.04 -20.15
N ASN A 105 -8.85 32.28 -19.09
CA ASN A 105 -8.25 30.95 -19.15
C ASN A 105 -9.07 29.96 -19.99
N LEU A 106 -10.40 29.94 -19.82
CA LEU A 106 -11.29 29.07 -20.62
C LEU A 106 -11.33 29.47 -22.10
N ASN A 107 -11.27 30.76 -22.41
CA ASN A 107 -11.25 31.24 -23.79
C ASN A 107 -9.91 30.98 -24.48
N ASP A 108 -8.80 31.14 -23.76
CA ASP A 108 -7.44 30.93 -24.28
C ASP A 108 -7.16 29.45 -24.58
N HIS A 109 -7.88 28.53 -23.91
CA HIS A 109 -7.74 27.08 -24.06
C HIS A 109 -8.94 26.42 -24.75
N ALA A 110 -9.80 27.19 -25.43
CA ALA A 110 -10.98 26.63 -26.09
C ALA A 110 -10.61 25.74 -27.28
N THR A 111 -11.16 24.52 -27.32
CA THR A 111 -10.88 23.54 -28.37
C THR A 111 -11.76 23.74 -29.60
N PRO A 112 -11.29 23.48 -30.84
CA PRO A 112 -12.14 23.51 -32.03
C PRO A 112 -13.33 22.56 -31.90
N LEU A 113 -14.48 22.93 -32.49
CA LEU A 113 -15.64 22.04 -32.53
C LEU A 113 -15.32 20.76 -33.33
N PRO A 114 -15.52 19.56 -32.75
CA PRO A 114 -15.36 18.31 -33.48
C PRO A 114 -16.43 18.17 -34.57
N LYS A 115 -16.16 17.32 -35.57
CA LYS A 115 -17.14 17.00 -36.62
C LYS A 115 -18.40 16.37 -35.98
N GLY A 116 -19.56 16.65 -36.56
CA GLY A 116 -20.84 16.10 -36.09
C GLY A 116 -20.85 14.57 -36.07
N MET A 117 -21.68 13.99 -35.23
CA MET A 117 -21.80 12.54 -35.01
C MET A 117 -23.28 12.12 -35.07
N SER A 118 -23.57 10.97 -35.67
CA SER A 118 -24.90 10.35 -35.66
C SER A 118 -25.24 9.74 -34.30
N ILE A 119 -26.53 9.43 -34.08
CA ILE A 119 -26.99 8.83 -32.81
C ILE A 119 -26.42 7.41 -32.65
N GLU A 120 -26.29 6.68 -33.75
CA GLU A 120 -25.72 5.33 -33.77
C GLU A 120 -24.23 5.34 -33.43
N GLU A 121 -23.47 6.28 -34.01
CA GLU A 121 -22.06 6.50 -33.68
C GLU A 121 -21.88 6.93 -32.22
N PHE A 122 -22.79 7.75 -31.66
CA PHE A 122 -22.79 8.12 -30.25
C PHE A 122 -23.05 6.92 -29.33
N LYS A 123 -24.01 6.04 -29.69
CA LYS A 123 -24.30 4.83 -28.92
C LYS A 123 -23.11 3.87 -28.88
N GLN A 124 -22.32 3.83 -29.96
CA GLN A 124 -21.09 3.05 -30.04
C GLN A 124 -19.94 3.72 -29.27
N SER A 125 -19.77 5.04 -29.35
CA SER A 125 -18.66 5.74 -28.70
C SER A 125 -18.74 5.76 -27.17
N LEU A 126 -19.93 5.56 -26.59
CA LEU A 126 -20.14 5.48 -25.15
C LEU A 126 -20.76 4.14 -24.72
N GLU A 127 -20.27 3.02 -25.29
CA GLU A 127 -20.87 1.71 -25.08
C GLU A 127 -20.95 1.31 -23.58
N SER A 128 -20.07 1.84 -22.75
CA SER A 128 -20.00 1.60 -21.29
C SER A 128 -20.97 2.43 -20.43
N VAL A 129 -21.71 3.39 -21.00
CA VAL A 129 -22.70 4.20 -20.24
C VAL A 129 -24.00 3.41 -20.10
N GLU A 130 -24.43 3.11 -18.89
CA GLU A 130 -25.57 2.22 -18.66
C GLU A 130 -26.91 2.83 -19.09
N ASN A 131 -27.04 4.15 -18.99
CA ASN A 131 -28.31 4.86 -19.21
C ASN A 131 -28.43 5.58 -20.57
N LYS A 132 -27.65 5.17 -21.60
CA LYS A 132 -27.61 5.80 -22.94
C LYS A 132 -28.97 6.14 -23.54
N GLU A 133 -29.88 5.17 -23.59
CA GLU A 133 -31.21 5.37 -24.18
C GLU A 133 -32.05 6.38 -23.39
N ARG A 134 -32.03 6.27 -22.06
CA ARG A 134 -32.72 7.22 -21.17
C ARG A 134 -32.11 8.61 -21.24
N PHE A 135 -30.80 8.71 -21.42
CA PHE A 135 -30.10 9.99 -21.59
C PHE A 135 -30.48 10.67 -22.92
N LEU A 136 -30.53 9.91 -24.02
CA LEU A 136 -31.00 10.43 -25.31
C LEU A 136 -32.47 10.88 -25.26
N GLU A 137 -33.32 10.13 -24.56
CA GLU A 137 -34.71 10.52 -24.31
C GLU A 137 -34.82 11.78 -23.44
N HIS A 138 -34.00 11.89 -22.38
CA HIS A 138 -33.91 13.08 -21.53
C HIS A 138 -33.47 14.33 -22.30
N LEU A 139 -32.57 14.19 -23.28
CA LEU A 139 -32.18 15.30 -24.14
C LEU A 139 -33.28 15.75 -25.10
N ARG A 140 -34.16 14.83 -25.52
CA ARG A 140 -35.31 15.10 -26.41
C ARG A 140 -36.49 15.78 -25.72
N THR A 141 -36.65 15.57 -24.41
CA THR A 141 -37.86 15.94 -23.66
C THR A 141 -37.79 17.31 -22.98
N ARG A 142 -36.63 17.98 -22.94
CA ARG A 142 -36.52 19.35 -22.40
C ARG A 142 -36.99 20.39 -23.42
N GLU A 143 -37.88 21.28 -22.97
CA GLU A 143 -38.60 22.31 -23.77
C GLU A 143 -37.71 23.31 -24.55
N ASN A 144 -36.39 23.34 -24.32
CA ASN A 144 -35.46 24.26 -25.01
C ASN A 144 -34.52 23.51 -25.96
N ASN A 145 -34.84 23.55 -27.26
CA ASN A 145 -34.02 23.12 -28.41
C ASN A 145 -33.48 21.67 -28.36
N PRO A 146 -34.37 20.66 -28.48
CA PRO A 146 -33.96 19.25 -28.54
C PRO A 146 -33.05 18.90 -29.74
N GLU A 147 -33.21 19.58 -30.88
CA GLU A 147 -32.36 19.38 -32.06
C GLU A 147 -30.91 19.86 -31.85
N GLU A 148 -30.71 20.99 -31.15
CA GLU A 148 -29.39 21.56 -30.89
C GLU A 148 -28.57 20.69 -29.90
N ARG A 149 -29.25 20.08 -28.91
CA ARG A 149 -28.63 19.18 -27.94
C ARG A 149 -28.23 17.85 -28.56
N LEU A 150 -29.06 17.31 -29.45
CA LEU A 150 -28.75 16.11 -30.22
C LEU A 150 -27.62 16.37 -31.22
N ALA A 151 -27.59 17.55 -31.86
CA ALA A 151 -26.50 17.96 -32.73
C ALA A 151 -25.15 18.12 -32.00
N SER A 152 -25.19 18.29 -30.67
CA SER A 152 -24.03 18.47 -29.81
C SER A 152 -23.55 17.19 -29.10
N LEU A 153 -24.09 16.01 -29.47
CA LEU A 153 -23.71 14.73 -28.86
C LEU A 153 -22.23 14.38 -29.04
N ASN A 154 -21.65 14.83 -30.14
CA ASN A 154 -20.22 14.71 -30.45
C ASN A 154 -19.31 15.43 -29.43
N LEU A 155 -19.85 16.29 -28.55
CA LEU A 155 -19.09 17.00 -27.52
C LEU A 155 -18.98 16.21 -26.21
N VAL A 156 -19.81 15.20 -25.98
CA VAL A 156 -19.88 14.48 -24.70
C VAL A 156 -18.60 13.68 -24.42
N GLU A 157 -18.09 12.92 -25.38
CA GLU A 157 -16.85 12.15 -25.21
C GLU A 157 -15.63 13.07 -24.98
N PRO A 158 -15.42 14.16 -25.75
CA PRO A 158 -14.29 15.06 -25.51
C PRO A 158 -14.35 15.78 -24.16
N ILE A 159 -15.54 16.01 -23.60
CA ILE A 159 -15.74 16.56 -22.26
C ILE A 159 -15.38 15.54 -21.18
N LEU A 160 -15.77 14.27 -21.36
CA LEU A 160 -15.41 13.18 -20.44
C LEU A 160 -13.93 12.85 -20.48
N ARG A 161 -13.28 12.98 -21.64
CA ARG A 161 -11.89 12.58 -21.80
C ARG A 161 -10.92 13.63 -21.31
N GLU A 162 -11.13 14.87 -21.73
CA GLU A 162 -10.21 15.97 -21.47
C GLU A 162 -10.96 17.23 -21.02
N PRO A 163 -11.60 17.21 -19.83
CA PRO A 163 -12.24 18.41 -19.32
C PRO A 163 -11.22 19.51 -19.07
N HIS A 164 -11.68 20.75 -19.06
CA HIS A 164 -10.91 21.89 -18.57
C HIS A 164 -11.03 22.00 -17.04
N ILE A 165 -12.21 21.67 -16.50
CA ILE A 165 -12.50 21.72 -15.07
C ILE A 165 -13.33 20.51 -14.68
N GLU A 166 -13.00 19.93 -13.53
CA GLU A 166 -13.80 18.91 -12.85
C GLU A 166 -14.29 19.43 -11.52
N ILE A 167 -15.55 19.14 -11.24
CA ILE A 167 -16.23 19.55 -10.02
C ILE A 167 -16.77 18.29 -9.34
N PHE A 168 -16.42 18.11 -8.07
CA PHE A 168 -16.92 17.02 -7.25
C PHE A 168 -17.94 17.58 -6.25
N ILE A 169 -19.15 17.00 -6.26
CA ILE A 169 -20.24 17.40 -5.37
C ILE A 169 -20.80 16.16 -4.70
N LYS A 170 -20.78 16.16 -3.36
CA LYS A 170 -21.45 15.17 -2.54
C LYS A 170 -22.85 15.62 -2.22
N ASP A 171 -23.84 14.85 -2.69
CA ASP A 171 -25.24 15.11 -2.36
C ASP A 171 -25.50 14.71 -0.91
N LYS A 172 -25.64 15.70 -0.01
CA LYS A 172 -25.79 15.50 1.44
C LYS A 172 -27.05 14.75 1.85
N GLU A 173 -28.06 14.68 0.98
CA GLU A 173 -29.34 14.02 1.27
C GLU A 173 -29.39 12.57 0.74
N SER A 174 -28.73 12.29 -0.38
CA SER A 174 -28.77 10.97 -1.02
C SER A 174 -27.47 10.14 -0.88
N GLY A 175 -26.37 10.74 -0.43
CA GLY A 175 -25.07 10.07 -0.31
C GLY A 175 -24.42 9.70 -1.64
N ILE A 176 -24.93 10.25 -2.75
CA ILE A 176 -24.47 9.98 -4.11
C ILE A 176 -23.41 11.01 -4.51
N ASP A 177 -22.25 10.52 -4.99
CA ASP A 177 -21.20 11.36 -5.55
C ASP A 177 -21.54 11.76 -7.00
N LYS A 178 -21.69 13.07 -7.24
CA LYS A 178 -21.88 13.65 -8.57
C LYS A 178 -20.58 14.27 -9.05
N LYS A 179 -20.29 14.10 -10.33
CA LYS A 179 -19.19 14.80 -11.00
C LYS A 179 -19.75 15.71 -12.08
N GLU A 180 -19.13 16.87 -12.23
CA GLU A 180 -19.50 17.80 -13.28
C GLU A 180 -18.24 18.22 -14.05
N TYR A 181 -18.31 18.05 -15.37
CA TYR A 181 -17.22 18.31 -16.29
C TYR A 181 -17.51 19.52 -17.13
N VAL A 182 -16.53 20.40 -17.26
CA VAL A 182 -16.68 21.65 -18.02
C VAL A 182 -15.58 21.73 -19.08
N LYS A 183 -15.99 22.02 -20.31
CA LYS A 183 -15.07 22.28 -21.43
C LYS A 183 -15.56 23.46 -22.27
N ALA A 184 -14.60 24.23 -22.78
CA ALA A 184 -14.86 25.34 -23.68
C ALA A 184 -14.55 24.92 -25.12
N PHE A 185 -15.49 25.12 -26.03
CA PHE A 185 -15.26 24.91 -27.46
C PHE A 185 -15.35 26.24 -28.21
N LYS A 186 -14.59 26.36 -29.29
CA LYS A 186 -14.53 27.55 -30.15
C LYS A 186 -15.12 27.24 -31.53
N ASP A 187 -16.09 28.07 -31.91
CA ASP A 187 -16.60 28.17 -33.28
C ASP A 187 -15.95 29.40 -33.98
N GLU A 188 -16.18 29.58 -35.28
CA GLU A 188 -15.62 30.67 -36.09
C GLU A 188 -15.93 32.09 -35.55
N LYS A 189 -16.92 32.23 -34.65
CA LYS A 189 -17.41 33.54 -34.17
C LYS A 189 -17.34 33.77 -32.65
N LYS A 190 -17.29 32.73 -31.80
CA LYS A 190 -17.26 32.87 -30.32
C LYS A 190 -16.94 31.54 -29.61
N SER A 191 -16.32 31.59 -28.43
CA SER A 191 -16.17 30.44 -27.53
C SER A 191 -17.44 30.23 -26.69
N ARG A 192 -17.87 28.97 -26.54
CA ARG A 192 -19.04 28.57 -25.73
C ARG A 192 -18.64 27.51 -24.70
N LEU A 193 -19.30 27.52 -23.54
CA LEU A 193 -19.06 26.59 -22.45
C LEU A 193 -20.08 25.46 -22.46
N TYR A 194 -19.59 24.25 -22.20
CA TYR A 194 -20.40 23.04 -22.18
C TYR A 194 -20.14 22.31 -20.88
N MET A 195 -21.22 21.79 -20.28
CA MET A 195 -21.18 21.14 -18.99
C MET A 195 -21.89 19.79 -19.04
N LEU A 196 -21.19 18.75 -18.60
CA LEU A 196 -21.71 17.39 -18.51
C LEU A 196 -21.75 16.95 -17.05
N ILE A 197 -22.91 16.48 -16.59
CA ILE A 197 -23.12 16.03 -15.21
C ILE A 197 -23.25 14.50 -15.23
N THR A 198 -22.44 13.82 -14.42
CA THR A 198 -22.41 12.37 -14.31
C THR A 198 -22.55 11.90 -12.87
N GLN A 199 -22.79 10.60 -12.72
CA GLN A 199 -22.92 9.90 -11.44
C GLN A 199 -22.27 8.50 -11.55
N ASP A 200 -21.99 7.89 -10.41
CA ASP A 200 -21.57 6.47 -10.27
C ASP A 200 -20.29 6.17 -11.05
N ASN A 201 -19.26 7.00 -10.88
CA ASN A 201 -18.00 6.92 -11.63
C ASN A 201 -18.18 6.97 -13.15
N ASP A 202 -19.03 7.88 -13.61
CA ASP A 202 -19.24 8.20 -15.03
C ASP A 202 -19.98 7.13 -15.83
N THR A 203 -20.56 6.12 -15.15
CA THR A 203 -21.42 5.10 -15.77
C THR A 203 -22.82 5.64 -16.07
N ILE A 204 -23.26 6.68 -15.35
CA ILE A 204 -24.56 7.33 -15.53
C ILE A 204 -24.38 8.79 -15.99
N LEU A 205 -24.90 9.12 -17.17
CA LEU A 205 -24.97 10.50 -17.67
C LEU A 205 -26.31 11.12 -17.24
N ARG A 206 -26.27 12.13 -16.36
CA ARG A 206 -27.50 12.76 -15.84
C ARG A 206 -28.02 13.88 -16.73
N THR A 207 -27.13 14.74 -17.21
CA THR A 207 -27.54 15.91 -17.98
C THR A 207 -26.37 16.49 -18.74
N PHE A 208 -26.66 16.99 -19.94
CA PHE A 208 -25.74 17.77 -20.74
C PHE A 208 -26.34 19.16 -21.01
N ILE A 209 -25.56 20.19 -20.70
CA ILE A 209 -25.95 21.59 -20.81
C ILE A 209 -25.09 22.23 -21.89
N THR A 210 -25.74 22.57 -23.00
CA THR A 210 -25.17 23.35 -24.10
C THR A 210 -25.25 24.84 -23.77
N ASP A 211 -24.21 25.59 -24.08
CA ASP A 211 -24.11 27.04 -23.83
C ASP A 211 -24.35 27.42 -22.36
N THR A 212 -23.55 26.83 -21.48
CA THR A 212 -23.64 27.01 -20.03
C THR A 212 -23.35 28.46 -19.64
N PRO A 213 -24.31 29.20 -19.03
CA PRO A 213 -24.08 30.58 -18.63
C PRO A 213 -23.00 30.67 -17.56
N GLU A 214 -22.14 31.68 -17.63
CA GLU A 214 -21.05 31.88 -16.66
C GLU A 214 -21.56 31.93 -15.22
N ARG A 215 -22.68 32.64 -14.99
CA ARG A 215 -23.32 32.72 -13.66
C ARG A 215 -23.70 31.33 -13.13
N TYR A 216 -24.10 30.42 -14.01
CA TYR A 216 -24.46 29.06 -13.64
C TYR A 216 -23.20 28.30 -13.22
N LEU A 217 -22.13 28.32 -14.03
CA LEU A 217 -20.85 27.71 -13.68
C LEU A 217 -20.29 28.21 -12.35
N ARG A 218 -20.35 29.53 -12.10
CA ARG A 218 -19.89 30.14 -10.84
C ARG A 218 -20.62 29.59 -9.62
N ASN A 219 -21.93 29.36 -9.73
CA ASN A 219 -22.70 28.77 -8.63
C ASN A 219 -22.26 27.33 -8.35
N HIS A 220 -22.04 26.53 -9.39
CA HIS A 220 -21.60 25.14 -9.26
C HIS A 220 -20.21 25.03 -8.64
N VAL A 221 -19.26 25.87 -9.08
CA VAL A 221 -17.91 25.96 -8.50
C VAL A 221 -17.96 26.40 -7.02
N ARG A 222 -18.80 27.38 -6.67
CA ARG A 222 -18.96 27.81 -5.26
C ARG A 222 -19.48 26.68 -4.36
N ASN A 223 -20.41 25.88 -4.87
CA ASN A 223 -21.03 24.78 -4.13
C ASN A 223 -20.22 23.47 -4.16
N ALA A 224 -19.11 23.43 -4.91
CA ALA A 224 -18.25 22.26 -5.04
C ALA A 224 -17.53 21.91 -3.74
N ASP A 225 -17.33 20.61 -3.49
CA ASP A 225 -16.48 20.13 -2.41
C ASP A 225 -14.99 20.16 -2.83
N ILE A 226 -14.72 19.71 -4.07
CA ILE A 226 -13.38 19.70 -4.68
C ILE A 226 -13.50 20.19 -6.12
N ILE A 227 -12.51 20.97 -6.56
CA ILE A 227 -12.39 21.44 -7.94
C ILE A 227 -11.00 21.10 -8.45
N HIS A 228 -10.91 20.41 -9.58
CA HIS A 228 -9.66 20.22 -10.31
C HIS A 228 -9.67 21.08 -11.57
N SER A 229 -8.68 21.96 -11.70
CA SER A 229 -8.46 22.76 -12.91
C SER A 229 -7.31 22.18 -13.72
N PHE A 230 -7.57 21.87 -14.98
CA PHE A 230 -6.57 21.35 -15.93
C PHE A 230 -6.02 22.46 -16.85
N ILE A 231 -6.42 23.71 -16.60
CA ILE A 231 -5.99 24.89 -17.36
C ILE A 231 -4.73 25.46 -16.71
N GLN A 232 -3.56 25.22 -17.30
CA GLN A 232 -2.29 25.81 -16.88
C GLN A 232 -1.88 26.94 -17.83
N PRO A 233 -1.27 28.05 -17.36
CA PRO A 233 -0.99 29.24 -18.18
C PRO A 233 -0.13 29.04 -19.43
N ASN A 234 0.54 27.89 -19.60
CA ASN A 234 1.56 27.66 -20.63
C ASN A 234 1.27 26.47 -21.58
N ARG A 235 0.03 26.01 -21.70
CA ARG A 235 -0.30 24.87 -22.59
C ARG A 235 -0.80 25.36 -23.95
N THR A 236 0.00 25.20 -25.01
CA THR A 236 -0.46 25.45 -26.39
C THR A 236 -1.38 24.32 -26.87
N ALA A 237 -2.48 24.67 -27.54
CA ALA A 237 -3.51 23.81 -28.15
C ALA A 237 -3.02 22.72 -29.15
N LYS A 238 -1.70 22.53 -29.30
CA LYS A 238 -1.09 21.54 -30.20
C LYS A 238 -1.15 20.10 -29.68
N SER A 239 -1.54 19.86 -28.42
CA SER A 239 -1.79 18.51 -27.91
C SER A 239 -3.18 17.96 -28.26
N ASP A 240 -4.10 18.81 -28.71
CA ASP A 240 -5.53 18.45 -28.79
C ASP A 240 -5.90 17.74 -30.11
N ASN A 241 -4.94 17.64 -31.04
CA ASN A 241 -5.10 17.01 -32.36
C ASN A 241 -4.51 15.59 -32.46
N ALA A 242 -3.95 15.01 -31.39
CA ALA A 242 -3.32 13.70 -31.47
C ALA A 242 -4.32 12.51 -31.54
N LEU A 243 -5.63 12.76 -31.43
CA LEU A 243 -6.67 11.72 -31.45
C LEU A 243 -7.94 12.08 -32.25
N SER A 244 -8.00 13.23 -32.92
CA SER A 244 -9.08 13.53 -33.88
C SER A 244 -9.01 12.66 -35.14
N ASP A 245 -7.87 12.03 -35.41
CA ASP A 245 -7.61 11.30 -36.65
C ASP A 245 -7.86 9.78 -36.55
N VAL A 246 -8.33 9.26 -35.40
CA VAL A 246 -8.54 7.81 -35.18
C VAL A 246 -9.99 7.35 -35.45
N VAL A 247 -10.92 8.26 -35.74
CA VAL A 247 -12.29 7.88 -36.07
C VAL A 247 -12.52 7.90 -37.59
N VAL A 248 -12.07 6.84 -38.27
CA VAL A 248 -12.63 6.44 -39.56
C VAL A 248 -13.63 5.33 -39.28
N TYR A 249 -14.92 5.64 -39.35
CA TYR A 249 -15.96 4.62 -39.42
C TYR A 249 -15.83 3.91 -40.77
N GLU A 250 -15.30 2.69 -40.79
CA GLU A 250 -15.27 1.88 -42.02
C GLU A 250 -16.70 1.50 -42.44
N ASN A 251 -17.08 1.96 -43.63
CA ASN A 251 -18.32 1.59 -44.31
C ASN A 251 -18.31 0.12 -44.74
N ASN A 252 -19.42 -0.58 -44.49
CA ASN A 252 -19.69 -1.92 -44.98
C ASN A 252 -20.26 -1.87 -46.41
N PRO A 253 -19.73 -2.64 -47.39
CA PRO A 253 -20.59 -3.13 -48.46
C PRO A 253 -20.38 -4.61 -48.84
N THR A 254 -21.50 -5.28 -49.07
CA THR A 254 -21.67 -6.65 -49.55
C THR A 254 -21.38 -6.80 -51.06
N LYS A 255 -20.62 -7.83 -51.48
CA LYS A 255 -20.92 -8.81 -52.58
C LYS A 255 -19.70 -9.67 -53.00
N LYS A 256 -19.93 -10.99 -53.14
CA LYS A 256 -19.10 -12.05 -53.79
C LYS A 256 -19.39 -12.08 -55.33
N PRO A 257 -18.73 -12.88 -56.23
CA PRO A 257 -17.73 -13.98 -56.04
C PRO A 257 -16.54 -14.14 -57.06
N LEU A 258 -15.60 -15.04 -56.71
CA LEU A 258 -14.75 -16.02 -57.47
C LEU A 258 -13.95 -15.70 -58.78
N ASN A 259 -12.63 -15.94 -58.76
CA ASN A 259 -11.77 -16.87 -59.57
C ASN A 259 -10.27 -16.49 -59.36
N SER A 260 -9.20 -17.27 -59.55
CA SER A 260 -8.92 -18.65 -59.94
C SER A 260 -7.56 -19.09 -59.35
N GLN A 261 -7.47 -20.40 -59.09
CA GLN A 261 -6.30 -21.24 -58.81
C GLN A 261 -5.02 -21.00 -59.64
N GLU A 262 -3.91 -21.40 -59.01
CA GLU A 262 -2.72 -22.12 -59.55
C GLU A 262 -1.97 -21.44 -60.73
N ASP A 263 -0.65 -21.40 -60.79
CA ASP A 263 0.29 -22.51 -60.66
C ASP A 263 1.72 -21.96 -60.94
N LEU A 264 2.77 -22.79 -60.77
CA LEU A 264 4.14 -22.65 -61.32
C LEU A 264 5.09 -21.71 -60.53
N LEU A 265 6.16 -22.16 -59.85
CA LEU A 265 7.28 -22.93 -60.40
C LEU A 265 8.07 -23.69 -59.33
N LYS A 266 8.49 -24.91 -59.71
CA LYS A 266 9.44 -25.81 -59.06
C LYS A 266 10.79 -25.81 -59.83
N ASN A 267 11.87 -26.12 -59.09
CA ASN A 267 13.17 -26.72 -59.51
C ASN A 267 14.11 -25.81 -60.36
N THR A 268 15.45 -25.89 -60.38
CA THR A 268 16.46 -26.86 -59.90
C THR A 268 17.85 -26.19 -59.86
N GLU A 269 18.79 -26.88 -59.21
CA GLU A 269 20.23 -26.71 -59.00
C GLU A 269 21.11 -26.43 -60.26
N LEU A 270 22.28 -25.77 -60.09
CA LEU A 270 23.66 -26.34 -60.18
C LEU A 270 24.76 -25.35 -60.72
N HIS A 271 25.86 -25.25 -59.96
CA HIS A 271 27.30 -24.93 -60.24
C HIS A 271 27.87 -23.70 -61.00
N ASN A 272 28.87 -23.09 -60.32
CA ASN A 272 30.18 -22.52 -60.70
C ASN A 272 30.33 -21.65 -61.97
N GLU A 273 30.75 -20.38 -61.80
CA GLU A 273 32.08 -19.84 -62.18
C GLU A 273 32.15 -18.29 -61.97
N THR A 274 33.37 -17.79 -62.05
CA THR A 274 33.98 -16.54 -61.57
C THR A 274 33.56 -15.19 -62.21
N THR A 275 33.41 -14.15 -61.36
CA THR A 275 33.54 -12.66 -61.58
C THR A 275 32.69 -11.96 -62.65
N PRO A 276 32.37 -10.63 -62.58
CA PRO A 276 32.64 -9.58 -61.58
C PRO A 276 31.36 -8.93 -60.99
N LYS A 277 31.52 -8.10 -59.94
CA LYS A 277 30.46 -7.27 -59.32
C LYS A 277 29.69 -6.42 -60.36
N PRO A 278 28.35 -6.47 -60.39
CA PRO A 278 27.53 -5.37 -60.86
C PRO A 278 27.30 -4.40 -59.71
N THR A 279 27.90 -3.23 -59.81
CA THR A 279 27.57 -2.05 -59.02
C THR A 279 26.20 -1.56 -59.46
N HIS A 280 25.16 -1.88 -58.67
CA HIS A 280 23.91 -1.13 -58.45
C HIS A 280 22.87 -2.11 -57.90
N LEU A 281 22.77 -2.20 -56.58
CA LEU A 281 21.60 -2.77 -55.91
C LEU A 281 20.38 -1.93 -56.27
N SER A 282 19.24 -2.56 -56.52
CA SER A 282 18.01 -1.82 -56.78
C SER A 282 17.59 -1.03 -55.52
N PRO A 283 16.90 0.12 -55.67
CA PRO A 283 16.41 0.90 -54.52
C PRO A 283 15.60 0.08 -53.52
N LEU A 284 14.98 -1.01 -53.97
CA LEU A 284 14.20 -1.92 -53.15
C LEU A 284 15.10 -2.77 -52.23
N GLU A 285 16.23 -3.28 -52.73
CA GLU A 285 17.17 -4.10 -51.95
C GLU A 285 17.96 -3.26 -50.93
N GLN A 286 18.25 -1.98 -51.26
CA GLN A 286 18.83 -1.04 -50.30
C GLN A 286 17.82 -0.67 -49.19
N ALA A 287 16.55 -0.45 -49.55
CA ALA A 287 15.50 -0.17 -48.57
C ALA A 287 15.21 -1.39 -47.67
N GLU A 288 15.28 -2.61 -48.20
CA GLU A 288 15.14 -3.84 -47.40
C GLU A 288 16.33 -4.06 -46.48
N ALA A 289 17.56 -3.83 -46.95
CA ALA A 289 18.76 -3.92 -46.12
C ALA A 289 18.79 -2.84 -45.01
N GLU A 290 18.36 -1.61 -45.30
CA GLU A 290 18.24 -0.54 -44.30
C GLU A 290 17.13 -0.83 -43.29
N LYS A 291 15.98 -1.36 -43.74
CA LYS A 291 14.88 -1.74 -42.86
C LYS A 291 15.28 -2.90 -41.94
N LEU A 292 16.02 -3.89 -42.46
CA LEU A 292 16.55 -5.01 -41.68
C LEU A 292 17.60 -4.53 -40.66
N ALA A 293 18.50 -3.63 -41.06
CA ALA A 293 19.52 -3.05 -40.19
C ALA A 293 18.93 -2.10 -39.13
N LYS A 294 17.78 -1.47 -39.41
CA LYS A 294 17.04 -0.68 -38.44
C LYS A 294 16.29 -1.56 -37.43
N LEU A 295 15.66 -2.64 -37.90
CA LEU A 295 15.03 -3.65 -37.05
C LEU A 295 16.04 -4.35 -36.12
N GLN A 296 17.24 -4.66 -36.62
CA GLN A 296 18.32 -5.21 -35.80
C GLN A 296 18.79 -4.21 -34.74
N ARG A 297 18.94 -2.92 -35.09
CA ARG A 297 19.27 -1.87 -34.11
C ARG A 297 18.18 -1.65 -33.05
N GLU A 298 16.91 -1.72 -33.44
CA GLU A 298 15.77 -1.62 -32.53
C GLU A 298 15.67 -2.85 -31.61
N GLN A 299 15.96 -4.05 -32.12
CA GLN A 299 16.08 -5.26 -31.30
C GLN A 299 17.25 -5.18 -30.32
N GLU A 300 18.43 -4.75 -30.77
CA GLU A 300 19.61 -4.59 -29.90
C GLU A 300 19.38 -3.51 -28.82
N GLN A 301 18.69 -2.41 -29.15
CA GLN A 301 18.31 -1.39 -28.17
C GLN A 301 17.26 -1.91 -27.18
N SER A 302 16.24 -2.62 -27.65
CA SER A 302 15.23 -3.21 -26.76
C SER A 302 15.81 -4.30 -25.86
N GLU A 303 16.75 -5.10 -26.36
CA GLU A 303 17.45 -6.12 -25.57
C GLU A 303 18.38 -5.48 -24.54
N GLN A 304 19.08 -4.39 -24.88
CA GLN A 304 19.86 -3.61 -23.91
C GLN A 304 18.99 -2.92 -22.85
N GLU A 305 17.83 -2.38 -23.24
CA GLU A 305 16.88 -1.79 -22.29
C GLU A 305 16.24 -2.85 -21.38
N PHE A 306 15.91 -4.02 -21.92
CA PHE A 306 15.43 -5.16 -21.14
C PHE A 306 16.50 -5.68 -20.17
N LEU A 307 17.75 -5.78 -20.61
CA LEU A 307 18.87 -6.17 -19.74
C LEU A 307 19.12 -5.12 -18.65
N LYS A 308 19.05 -3.82 -18.97
CA LYS A 308 19.12 -2.73 -17.97
C LYS A 308 17.95 -2.79 -16.98
N ALA A 309 16.73 -3.01 -17.46
CA ALA A 309 15.55 -3.13 -16.61
C ALA A 309 15.63 -4.36 -15.70
N LYS A 310 16.10 -5.50 -16.22
CA LYS A 310 16.33 -6.74 -15.47
C LYS A 310 17.46 -6.59 -14.46
N GLU A 311 18.53 -5.88 -14.80
CA GLU A 311 19.62 -5.56 -13.88
C GLU A 311 19.17 -4.60 -12.79
N GLN A 312 18.34 -3.60 -13.12
CA GLN A 312 17.76 -2.66 -12.17
C GLN A 312 16.73 -3.35 -11.25
N GLU A 313 15.94 -4.29 -11.77
CA GLU A 313 15.03 -5.13 -10.98
C GLU A 313 15.82 -6.06 -10.06
N ASN A 314 16.90 -6.69 -10.53
CA ASN A 314 17.77 -7.52 -9.71
C ASN A 314 18.49 -6.69 -8.64
N LYS A 315 18.99 -5.49 -8.96
CA LYS A 315 19.55 -4.54 -7.98
C LYS A 315 18.51 -4.11 -6.96
N ARG A 316 17.24 -3.92 -7.37
CA ARG A 316 16.13 -3.58 -6.47
C ARG A 316 15.75 -4.76 -5.57
N LYS A 317 15.72 -5.99 -6.09
CA LYS A 317 15.49 -7.22 -5.32
C LYS A 317 16.63 -7.50 -4.36
N GLU A 318 17.87 -7.28 -4.76
CA GLU A 318 19.05 -7.49 -3.92
C GLU A 318 19.19 -6.38 -2.87
N ALA A 319 18.81 -5.15 -3.19
CA ALA A 319 18.69 -4.06 -2.22
C ALA A 319 17.55 -4.32 -1.22
N LEU A 320 16.41 -4.86 -1.67
CA LEU A 320 15.30 -5.25 -0.81
C LEU A 320 15.67 -6.45 0.07
N LYS A 321 16.40 -7.43 -0.47
CA LYS A 321 16.90 -8.59 0.27
C LYS A 321 17.97 -8.19 1.28
N LYS A 322 18.92 -7.32 0.92
CA LYS A 322 19.90 -6.74 1.87
C LYS A 322 19.21 -5.88 2.92
N LYS A 323 18.13 -5.17 2.57
CA LYS A 323 17.29 -4.43 3.52
C LYS A 323 16.56 -5.38 4.48
N LEU A 324 15.95 -6.46 3.98
CA LEU A 324 15.27 -7.49 4.77
C LEU A 324 16.24 -8.33 5.62
N GLU A 325 17.46 -8.62 5.13
CA GLU A 325 18.51 -9.32 5.88
C GLU A 325 19.17 -8.41 6.92
N HIS A 326 19.34 -7.12 6.62
CA HIS A 326 19.73 -6.11 7.60
C HIS A 326 18.62 -5.88 8.65
N GLU A 327 17.34 -5.97 8.26
CA GLU A 327 16.18 -5.88 9.16
C GLU A 327 16.00 -7.16 10.00
N ARG A 328 16.30 -8.35 9.45
CA ARG A 328 16.35 -9.64 10.18
C ARG A 328 17.53 -9.72 11.14
N GLY A 329 18.67 -9.13 10.80
CA GLY A 329 19.84 -8.99 11.69
C GLY A 329 19.67 -7.97 12.81
N ASN A 330 18.63 -7.12 12.73
CA ASN A 330 18.28 -6.12 13.73
C ASN A 330 17.07 -6.52 14.60
N ALA A 331 16.60 -7.77 14.49
CA ALA A 331 15.56 -8.34 15.36
C ALA A 331 16.06 -8.42 16.82
N GLY A 332 15.93 -7.31 17.54
CA GLY A 332 16.44 -7.13 18.90
C GLY A 332 16.74 -5.67 19.27
N ASN A 333 16.90 -4.79 18.28
CA ASN A 333 17.29 -3.41 18.54
C ASN A 333 16.04 -2.53 18.68
N ILE A 334 15.86 -1.96 19.87
CA ILE A 334 14.77 -1.06 20.26
C ILE A 334 14.95 0.25 19.49
N GLU A 335 13.93 1.10 19.40
CA GLU A 335 14.14 2.51 19.02
C GLU A 335 15.04 3.26 20.03
N SER A 336 15.34 2.63 21.17
CA SER A 336 16.39 3.00 22.10
C SER A 336 17.80 2.60 21.65
N GLN A 337 17.91 1.84 20.57
CA GLN A 337 19.15 1.39 19.96
C GLN A 337 19.37 1.96 18.56
N THR A 338 18.48 2.84 18.07
CA THR A 338 18.83 3.72 16.95
C THR A 338 20.11 4.46 17.34
N LYS A 339 21.17 4.24 16.57
CA LYS A 339 22.46 4.87 16.82
C LYS A 339 22.28 6.38 16.65
N ILE A 340 22.34 7.11 17.76
CA ILE A 340 22.41 8.56 17.74
C ILE A 340 23.88 8.88 17.56
N GLU A 341 24.21 9.52 16.44
CA GLU A 341 25.56 10.04 16.23
C GLU A 341 25.70 11.29 17.08
N VAL A 342 26.41 11.16 18.20
CA VAL A 342 26.78 12.29 19.06
C VAL A 342 28.07 12.87 18.51
N GLY A 343 28.04 14.17 18.17
CA GLY A 343 29.18 14.90 17.65
C GLY A 343 30.19 15.32 18.71
N GLU A 344 31.06 16.25 18.35
CA GLU A 344 32.01 16.85 19.28
C GLU A 344 31.32 17.80 20.27
N ASP A 345 31.90 17.91 21.47
CA ASP A 345 31.36 18.74 22.54
C ASP A 345 31.39 20.22 22.14
N ILE A 346 30.28 20.91 22.41
CA ILE A 346 30.21 22.36 22.28
C ILE A 346 30.81 23.04 23.52
N PRO A 347 31.34 24.27 23.40
CA PRO A 347 31.74 25.06 24.55
C PRO A 347 30.54 25.27 25.49
N THR A 348 30.68 24.86 26.75
CA THR A 348 29.64 24.98 27.78
C THR A 348 30.23 25.51 29.08
N GLU A 349 29.52 26.45 29.73
CA GLU A 349 29.90 26.95 31.05
C GLU A 349 28.94 26.38 32.11
N ILE A 350 29.38 25.31 32.78
CA ILE A 350 28.60 24.63 33.83
C ILE A 350 28.51 25.49 35.09
N GLN A 351 27.28 25.73 35.55
CA GLN A 351 26.97 26.53 36.72
C GLN A 351 26.93 25.63 37.97
N ALA A 352 28.11 25.22 38.45
CA ALA A 352 28.27 24.27 39.55
C ALA A 352 27.65 24.73 40.90
N GLN A 353 27.44 26.04 41.05
CA GLN A 353 26.80 26.64 42.22
C GLN A 353 25.28 26.43 42.26
N ILE A 354 24.65 26.10 41.14
CA ILE A 354 23.21 25.84 41.07
C ILE A 354 22.98 24.34 41.35
N PRO A 355 22.09 23.97 42.29
CA PRO A 355 21.76 22.57 42.55
C PRO A 355 21.30 21.87 41.27
N LYS A 356 21.80 20.65 41.04
CA LYS A 356 21.44 19.87 39.85
C LYS A 356 19.94 19.65 39.76
N SER A 357 19.42 19.87 38.56
CA SER A 357 18.07 19.46 38.21
C SER A 357 18.02 17.94 38.04
N ARG A 358 16.83 17.34 38.17
CA ARG A 358 16.66 15.90 37.95
C ARG A 358 15.46 15.62 37.09
N VAL A 359 15.60 14.62 36.25
CA VAL A 359 14.51 14.04 35.46
C VAL A 359 14.38 12.58 35.82
N ARG A 360 13.15 12.15 36.10
CA ARG A 360 12.81 10.79 36.46
C ARG A 360 12.00 10.17 35.33
N LEU A 361 12.51 9.11 34.73
CA LEU A 361 11.75 8.27 33.79
C LEU A 361 10.88 7.27 34.56
N ASN A 362 11.48 6.64 35.55
CA ASN A 362 10.89 5.72 36.52
C ASN A 362 11.78 5.72 37.78
N GLU A 363 11.47 4.87 38.76
CA GLU A 363 12.21 4.88 40.03
C GLU A 363 13.66 4.41 39.94
N ARG A 364 14.03 3.69 38.87
CA ARG A 364 15.41 3.19 38.64
C ARG A 364 16.22 4.15 37.76
N GLU A 365 15.57 4.85 36.85
CA GLU A 365 16.20 5.72 35.86
C GLU A 365 15.95 7.19 36.23
N ILE A 366 16.86 7.72 37.04
CA ILE A 366 16.91 9.11 37.47
C ILE A 366 18.18 9.75 36.91
N TYR A 367 18.02 10.81 36.15
CA TYR A 367 19.12 11.52 35.49
C TYR A 367 19.33 12.87 36.15
N ASP A 368 20.54 13.08 36.67
CA ASP A 368 21.00 14.38 37.15
C ASP A 368 21.43 15.25 35.98
N LEU A 369 21.03 16.51 36.00
CA LEU A 369 21.29 17.49 34.95
C LEU A 369 21.94 18.73 35.55
N ASP A 370 23.06 19.15 34.96
CA ASP A 370 23.75 20.39 35.30
C ASP A 370 23.14 21.55 34.50
N TYR A 371 23.02 22.72 35.13
CA TYR A 371 22.69 23.96 34.41
C TYR A 371 23.94 24.47 33.69
N ALA A 372 23.83 24.79 32.42
CA ALA A 372 24.95 25.24 31.59
C ALA A 372 24.57 26.44 30.72
N ILE A 373 25.48 27.39 30.60
CA ILE A 373 25.37 28.49 29.63
C ILE A 373 26.02 28.04 28.33
N VAL A 374 25.29 28.21 27.23
CA VAL A 374 25.72 27.84 25.88
C VAL A 374 25.39 28.94 24.89
N LYS A 375 26.12 29.00 23.77
CA LYS A 375 25.79 29.95 22.70
C LYS A 375 24.61 29.46 21.88
N ALA A 376 23.73 30.38 21.51
CA ALA A 376 22.54 30.13 20.72
C ALA A 376 22.84 29.40 19.41
N LYS A 377 23.94 29.76 18.73
CA LYS A 377 24.36 29.16 17.46
C LYS A 377 24.80 27.69 17.56
N ASP A 378 25.17 27.23 18.76
CA ASP A 378 25.72 25.88 18.96
C ASP A 378 24.61 24.86 19.29
N LEU A 379 23.38 25.35 19.54
CA LEU A 379 22.20 24.53 19.78
C LEU A 379 21.62 23.99 18.47
N LYS A 380 21.28 22.70 18.47
CA LYS A 380 20.80 21.96 17.30
C LYS A 380 19.42 21.35 17.59
N PRO A 381 18.33 22.14 17.58
CA PRO A 381 16.98 21.59 17.65
C PRO A 381 16.68 20.77 16.38
N SER A 382 15.98 19.66 16.53
CA SER A 382 15.57 18.79 15.42
C SER A 382 14.04 18.66 15.34
N PHE A 383 13.51 18.65 14.13
CA PHE A 383 12.07 18.53 13.82
C PHE A 383 11.76 17.39 12.84
N THR A 384 12.78 16.65 12.42
CA THR A 384 12.63 15.48 11.54
C THR A 384 12.74 14.20 12.38
N THR A 385 12.00 13.16 11.99
CA THR A 385 12.02 11.87 12.68
C THR A 385 13.39 11.20 12.55
N GLY A 386 14.06 11.00 13.68
CA GLY A 386 15.42 10.43 13.75
C GLY A 386 16.31 11.13 14.78
N GLY A 387 17.28 10.41 15.35
CA GLY A 387 18.17 10.95 16.38
C GLY A 387 17.45 11.20 17.71
N THR A 388 17.58 12.42 18.25
CA THR A 388 16.93 12.84 19.51
C THR A 388 15.47 13.31 19.34
N GLN A 389 14.95 13.44 18.11
CA GLN A 389 13.56 13.83 17.86
C GLN A 389 12.67 12.60 17.64
N LYS A 390 11.64 12.48 18.48
CA LYS A 390 10.69 11.35 18.50
C LYS A 390 9.28 11.71 18.01
N ARG A 391 9.02 12.99 17.68
CA ARG A 391 7.73 13.43 17.11
C ARG A 391 7.73 13.36 15.59
N THR A 392 6.58 13.05 15.01
CA THR A 392 6.31 13.12 13.55
C THR A 392 5.97 14.53 13.06
N ASP A 393 5.38 15.39 13.92
CA ASP A 393 4.83 16.68 13.50
C ASP A 393 5.41 17.88 14.28
N MET A 394 5.76 18.94 13.55
CA MET A 394 6.21 20.23 14.09
C MET A 394 5.01 21.15 14.37
N ASN A 395 4.93 21.74 15.57
CA ASN A 395 3.89 22.72 15.89
C ASN A 395 4.43 24.16 15.73
N GLU A 396 4.18 24.76 14.57
CA GLU A 396 4.62 26.11 14.23
C GLU A 396 3.98 27.19 15.11
N GLU A 397 2.70 27.05 15.47
CA GLU A 397 1.99 28.01 16.32
C GLU A 397 2.61 28.07 17.72
N GLN A 398 3.01 26.93 18.27
CA GLN A 398 3.66 26.86 19.57
C GLN A 398 5.04 27.54 19.54
N ILE A 399 5.84 27.31 18.48
CA ILE A 399 7.14 27.96 18.31
C ILE A 399 6.96 29.48 18.24
N LYS A 400 6.00 29.93 17.42
CA LYS A 400 5.71 31.36 17.25
C LYS A 400 5.24 32.00 18.55
N SER A 401 4.37 31.30 19.30
CA SER A 401 3.90 31.75 20.60
C SER A 401 5.05 31.93 21.60
N ILE A 402 6.01 31.01 21.65
CA ILE A 402 7.19 31.10 22.52
C ILE A 402 8.10 32.26 22.08
N ALA A 403 8.30 32.43 20.78
CA ALA A 403 9.13 33.50 20.21
C ALA A 403 8.57 34.90 20.50
N GLU A 404 7.26 35.10 20.36
CA GLU A 404 6.60 36.40 20.45
C GLU A 404 6.07 36.73 21.86
N ASN A 405 5.64 35.70 22.62
CA ASN A 405 4.94 35.84 23.90
C ASN A 405 5.53 34.91 24.98
N PHE A 406 6.84 35.00 25.18
CA PHE A 406 7.53 34.20 26.20
C PHE A 406 6.95 34.43 27.62
N ASP A 407 6.59 33.35 28.31
CA ASP A 407 6.08 33.37 29.68
C ASP A 407 7.02 32.58 30.62
N PRO A 408 7.79 33.26 31.49
CA PRO A 408 8.69 32.65 32.47
C PRO A 408 8.02 31.60 33.36
N LYS A 409 6.74 31.77 33.71
CA LYS A 409 6.03 30.87 34.65
C LYS A 409 5.78 29.48 34.07
N LYS A 410 5.82 29.34 32.74
CA LYS A 410 5.64 28.05 32.04
C LYS A 410 6.91 27.20 31.98
N ILE A 411 8.05 27.75 32.40
CA ILE A 411 9.35 27.08 32.31
C ILE A 411 10.02 27.05 33.67
N PHE A 412 10.17 28.19 34.34
CA PHE A 412 10.92 28.23 35.59
C PHE A 412 10.10 27.70 36.75
N GLY A 413 10.66 26.75 37.49
CA GLY A 413 10.02 26.13 38.65
C GLY A 413 9.04 25.00 38.34
N SER A 414 8.84 24.66 37.05
CA SER A 414 7.95 23.57 36.63
C SER A 414 8.50 22.17 36.95
N GLY A 415 9.83 22.04 37.01
CA GLY A 415 10.53 20.77 37.27
C GLY A 415 10.44 19.76 36.12
N GLY A 416 11.20 18.66 36.23
CA GLY A 416 11.15 17.55 35.28
C GLY A 416 11.43 17.97 33.82
N PHE A 417 10.64 17.45 32.87
CA PHE A 417 10.77 17.79 31.45
C PHE A 417 10.21 19.18 31.09
N GLU A 418 9.45 19.80 31.98
CA GLU A 418 8.78 21.11 31.77
C GLU A 418 9.65 22.32 32.05
N ASP A 419 10.72 22.11 32.83
CA ASP A 419 11.75 23.11 33.08
C ASP A 419 12.65 23.34 31.84
N LEU A 420 13.68 24.18 31.96
CA LEU A 420 14.63 24.56 30.90
C LEU A 420 15.01 23.39 29.96
N PRO A 421 15.22 23.61 28.65
CA PRO A 421 15.46 22.50 27.72
C PRO A 421 16.69 21.65 28.07
N ILE A 422 16.64 20.37 27.71
CA ILE A 422 17.70 19.40 27.97
C ILE A 422 18.43 19.11 26.67
N ILE A 423 19.75 19.25 26.66
CA ILE A 423 20.60 19.03 25.49
C ILE A 423 21.70 18.01 25.77
N LEU A 424 22.22 17.39 24.71
CA LEU A 424 23.48 16.64 24.74
C LEU A 424 24.67 17.59 24.75
N HIS A 425 25.85 17.05 25.10
CA HIS A 425 27.09 17.80 25.13
C HIS A 425 27.52 18.38 23.78
N ASP A 426 26.98 17.88 22.67
CA ASP A 426 27.26 18.34 21.30
C ASP A 426 26.23 19.37 20.76
N GLY A 427 25.30 19.81 21.62
CA GLY A 427 24.27 20.79 21.30
C GLY A 427 22.95 20.21 20.77
N GLN A 428 22.85 18.89 20.52
CA GLN A 428 21.58 18.26 20.12
C GLN A 428 20.55 18.32 21.25
N VAL A 429 19.30 18.67 20.92
CA VAL A 429 18.24 18.82 21.93
C VAL A 429 17.55 17.47 22.18
N ILE A 430 17.57 16.99 23.44
CA ILE A 430 16.88 15.76 23.89
C ILE A 430 15.42 16.05 24.25
N ALA A 431 15.19 17.14 24.99
CA ALA A 431 13.87 17.54 25.45
C ALA A 431 13.67 19.05 25.29
N GLY A 432 12.57 19.44 24.66
CA GLY A 432 12.23 20.84 24.46
C GLY A 432 12.63 21.46 23.11
N ASN A 433 12.64 20.67 22.02
CA ASN A 433 12.91 21.16 20.65
C ASN A 433 12.12 22.45 20.29
N HIS A 434 10.79 22.45 20.51
CA HIS A 434 9.95 23.64 20.26
C HIS A 434 10.34 24.86 21.12
N ARG A 435 10.80 24.63 22.36
CA ARG A 435 11.24 25.71 23.26
C ARG A 435 12.56 26.29 22.80
N ILE A 436 13.56 25.46 22.51
CA ILE A 436 14.84 25.95 21.97
C ILE A 436 14.61 26.74 20.68
N GLN A 437 13.83 26.21 19.74
CA GLN A 437 13.56 26.92 18.49
C GLN A 437 12.83 28.26 18.71
N GLY A 438 11.86 28.31 19.63
CA GLY A 438 11.22 29.58 20.01
C GLY A 438 12.19 30.57 20.68
N MET A 439 13.10 30.07 21.52
CA MET A 439 14.13 30.86 22.21
C MET A 439 15.18 31.44 21.25
N LEU A 440 15.57 30.66 20.23
CA LEU A 440 16.44 31.13 19.14
C LEU A 440 15.77 32.23 18.31
N ASN A 441 14.44 32.21 18.23
CA ASN A 441 13.63 33.16 17.47
C ASN A 441 13.03 34.28 18.32
N PHE A 442 13.54 34.53 19.54
CA PHE A 442 12.94 35.52 20.42
C PHE A 442 12.85 36.91 19.79
N THR A 443 11.67 37.51 19.91
CA THR A 443 11.53 38.95 19.72
C THR A 443 12.32 39.72 20.79
N PRO A 444 12.71 40.98 20.55
CA PRO A 444 13.40 41.80 21.56
C PRO A 444 12.66 41.84 22.90
N LYS A 445 11.32 41.85 22.87
CA LYS A 445 10.46 41.79 24.05
C LYS A 445 10.62 40.46 24.80
N SER A 446 10.47 39.33 24.11
CA SER A 446 10.64 38.00 24.71
C SER A 446 12.04 37.79 25.26
N ARG A 447 13.08 38.26 24.54
CA ARG A 447 14.47 38.19 24.99
C ARG A 447 14.70 38.97 26.28
N TYR A 448 14.15 40.18 26.37
CA TYR A 448 14.21 40.99 27.59
C TYR A 448 13.55 40.28 28.78
N ILE A 449 12.34 39.72 28.58
CA ILE A 449 11.61 38.97 29.61
C ILE A 449 12.42 37.74 30.06
N TYR A 450 13.00 37.00 29.11
CA TYR A 450 13.84 35.84 29.40
C TYR A 450 15.07 36.21 30.23
N ASN A 451 15.85 37.20 29.79
CA ASN A 451 17.06 37.64 30.52
C ASN A 451 16.73 38.13 31.92
N LYS A 452 15.64 38.90 32.07
CA LYS A 452 15.15 39.36 33.38
C LYS A 452 14.81 38.18 34.28
N ALA A 453 14.10 37.18 33.78
CA ALA A 453 13.74 36.00 34.55
C ALA A 453 14.96 35.15 34.94
N ILE A 454 15.94 34.97 34.05
CA ILE A 454 17.18 34.25 34.38
C ILE A 454 17.96 34.96 35.50
N LYS A 455 18.05 36.28 35.46
CA LYS A 455 18.70 37.07 36.51
C LYS A 455 17.96 36.97 37.85
N GLU A 456 16.63 36.99 37.82
CA GLU A 456 15.79 36.89 39.02
C GLU A 456 15.81 35.50 39.66
N TYR A 457 15.74 34.42 38.85
CA TYR A 457 15.65 33.04 39.36
C TYR A 457 17.00 32.36 39.62
N TYR A 458 18.00 32.62 38.77
CA TYR A 458 19.28 31.92 38.80
C TYR A 458 20.46 32.84 39.14
N HIS A 459 20.23 34.16 39.26
CA HIS A 459 21.28 35.15 39.53
C HIS A 459 22.42 35.15 38.50
N ILE A 460 22.08 34.88 37.23
CA ILE A 460 22.99 34.86 36.09
C ILE A 460 22.68 36.03 35.17
N ASP A 461 23.71 36.74 34.72
CA ASP A 461 23.65 37.74 33.67
C ASP A 461 24.12 37.14 32.33
N LEU A 462 23.17 36.86 31.43
CA LEU A 462 23.45 36.27 30.11
C LEU A 462 23.83 37.31 29.06
N GLN A 463 24.79 36.98 28.21
CA GLN A 463 25.10 37.76 27.00
C GLN A 463 23.97 37.65 25.95
N PRO A 464 23.91 38.55 24.95
CA PRO A 464 22.84 38.54 23.95
C PRO A 464 22.73 37.25 23.13
N ASP A 465 23.84 36.54 22.91
CA ASP A 465 23.92 35.29 22.16
C ASP A 465 23.90 34.03 23.04
N GLU A 466 23.65 34.15 24.34
CA GLU A 466 23.70 33.03 25.29
C GLU A 466 22.31 32.54 25.71
N LEU A 467 22.22 31.25 26.05
CA LEU A 467 21.03 30.63 26.62
C LEU A 467 21.43 29.72 27.79
N LEU A 468 20.62 29.72 28.84
CA LEU A 468 20.74 28.76 29.95
C LEU A 468 19.93 27.49 29.60
N VAL A 469 20.60 26.35 29.64
CA VAL A 469 20.05 25.02 29.33
C VAL A 469 20.44 24.01 30.40
N ARG A 470 19.91 22.79 30.31
CA ARG A 470 20.28 21.66 31.17
C ARG A 470 21.03 20.60 30.35
N VAL A 471 22.13 20.09 30.89
CA VAL A 471 22.97 19.07 30.25
C VAL A 471 23.11 17.87 31.19
N PRO A 472 23.00 16.62 30.71
CA PRO A 472 23.26 15.44 31.52
C PRO A 472 24.60 15.53 32.26
N HIS A 473 24.59 15.28 33.57
CA HIS A 473 25.81 15.34 34.38
C HIS A 473 26.83 14.27 33.97
N LYS A 474 26.35 13.16 33.40
CA LYS A 474 27.16 12.09 32.82
C LYS A 474 26.78 11.92 31.36
N ARG A 475 27.76 11.52 30.54
CA ARG A 475 27.47 11.12 29.17
C ARG A 475 26.53 9.92 29.16
N LEU A 476 25.46 10.08 28.41
CA LEU A 476 24.43 9.09 28.23
C LEU A 476 24.77 8.17 27.06
N ASN A 477 24.43 6.89 27.17
CA ASN A 477 24.48 5.97 26.04
C ASN A 477 23.22 6.14 25.15
N ASN A 478 23.24 5.55 23.94
CA ASN A 478 22.14 5.70 22.99
C ASN A 478 20.76 5.26 23.56
N THR A 479 20.73 4.25 24.42
CA THR A 479 19.49 3.78 25.07
C THR A 479 18.95 4.83 26.04
N GLU A 480 19.81 5.37 26.90
CA GLU A 480 19.44 6.43 27.83
C GLU A 480 18.97 7.70 27.10
N ILE A 481 19.65 8.11 26.02
CA ILE A 481 19.28 9.29 25.23
C ILE A 481 17.91 9.11 24.59
N ASN A 482 17.69 7.97 23.94
CA ASN A 482 16.42 7.68 23.28
C ASN A 482 15.26 7.58 24.29
N ASN A 483 15.49 6.98 25.46
CA ASN A 483 14.48 6.86 26.51
C ASN A 483 14.11 8.22 27.09
N LEU A 484 15.11 9.09 27.34
CA LEU A 484 14.86 10.48 27.75
C LEU A 484 14.10 11.29 26.68
N ALA A 485 14.48 11.15 25.40
CA ALA A 485 13.79 11.81 24.32
C ALA A 485 12.32 11.37 24.21
N ALA A 486 12.06 10.06 24.30
CA ALA A 486 10.71 9.48 24.26
C ALA A 486 9.84 9.96 25.44
N SER A 487 10.35 9.85 26.67
CA SER A 487 9.59 10.21 27.87
C SER A 487 9.39 11.71 28.05
N SER A 488 10.20 12.56 27.40
CA SER A 488 9.94 14.00 27.36
C SER A 488 8.59 14.36 26.72
N ASN A 489 7.97 13.41 26.00
CA ASN A 489 6.65 13.55 25.38
C ASN A 489 5.51 12.93 26.22
N GLN A 490 5.80 12.34 27.39
CA GLN A 490 4.82 11.63 28.20
C GLN A 490 3.70 12.57 28.67
N GLY A 491 2.43 12.20 28.39
CA GLY A 491 1.24 13.00 28.73
C GLY A 491 0.94 14.15 27.78
N ARG A 492 1.71 14.31 26.69
CA ARG A 492 1.55 15.31 25.63
C ARG A 492 1.59 14.66 24.26
N PHE A 493 0.81 13.62 24.13
CA PHE A 493 0.76 12.80 22.93
C PHE A 493 -0.10 13.49 21.88
N ASN A 494 0.50 13.79 20.73
CA ASN A 494 -0.24 14.28 19.58
C ASN A 494 -0.81 13.12 18.76
N SER A 495 -0.36 11.89 19.03
CA SER A 495 -0.75 10.67 18.31
C SER A 495 -0.62 9.41 19.18
N GLU A 496 -1.31 8.32 18.80
CA GLU A 496 -1.26 7.02 19.49
C GLU A 496 0.13 6.38 19.44
N SER A 497 0.87 6.62 18.36
CA SER A 497 2.27 6.25 18.21
C SER A 497 3.14 6.85 19.30
N ASP A 498 3.00 8.16 19.55
CA ASP A 498 3.80 8.86 20.55
C ASP A 498 3.54 8.28 21.95
N HIS A 499 2.28 7.94 22.21
CA HIS A 499 1.87 7.28 23.44
C HIS A 499 2.52 5.90 23.58
N ALA A 500 2.42 5.06 22.54
CA ALA A 500 3.00 3.72 22.53
C ALA A 500 4.53 3.74 22.70
N ILE A 501 5.25 4.67 22.06
CA ILE A 501 6.71 4.84 22.19
C ILE A 501 7.07 5.22 23.63
N ALA A 502 6.39 6.20 24.21
CA ALA A 502 6.68 6.66 25.57
C ALA A 502 6.41 5.56 26.60
N VAL A 503 5.32 4.83 26.43
CA VAL A 503 4.95 3.68 27.28
C VAL A 503 5.98 2.55 27.15
N LEU A 504 6.38 2.18 25.93
CA LEU A 504 7.41 1.18 25.70
C LEU A 504 8.74 1.57 26.35
N SER A 505 9.14 2.84 26.20
CA SER A 505 10.38 3.38 26.78
C SER A 505 10.35 3.36 28.30
N HIS A 506 9.21 3.71 28.91
CA HIS A 506 9.05 3.69 30.36
C HIS A 506 9.22 2.29 30.97
N TYR A 507 8.66 1.25 30.33
CA TYR A 507 8.68 -0.13 30.85
C TYR A 507 9.85 -0.98 30.31
N GLU A 508 10.71 -0.44 29.45
CA GLU A 508 11.75 -1.20 28.72
C GLU A 508 12.64 -2.05 29.64
N ALA A 509 13.12 -1.47 30.74
CA ALA A 509 13.99 -2.17 31.68
C ALA A 509 13.30 -3.40 32.29
N LYS A 510 12.03 -3.28 32.66
CA LYS A 510 11.23 -4.37 33.24
C LYS A 510 10.83 -5.42 32.22
N LEU A 511 10.59 -5.02 30.97
CA LEU A 511 10.29 -5.93 29.88
C LEU A 511 11.45 -6.87 29.55
N LYS A 512 12.70 -6.39 29.66
CA LYS A 512 13.91 -7.22 29.50
C LYS A 512 14.10 -8.24 30.63
N GLU A 513 13.57 -7.94 31.81
CA GLU A 513 13.61 -8.80 33.00
C GLU A 513 12.38 -9.72 33.13
N LEU A 514 11.40 -9.59 32.23
CA LEU A 514 10.13 -10.29 32.32
C LEU A 514 10.32 -11.80 32.12
N ASP A 515 9.63 -12.60 32.93
CA ASP A 515 9.65 -14.06 32.80
C ASP A 515 9.05 -14.48 31.45
N ASN A 516 9.62 -15.53 30.87
CA ASN A 516 9.22 -16.08 29.58
C ASN A 516 7.80 -16.66 29.60
N LYS A 517 7.24 -16.97 30.79
CA LYS A 517 5.89 -17.53 30.93
C LYS A 517 5.07 -16.81 31.99
N LEU A 518 3.89 -16.32 31.60
CA LEU A 518 2.93 -15.61 32.43
C LEU A 518 1.68 -16.47 32.62
N ASP A 519 1.61 -17.22 33.70
CA ASP A 519 0.51 -18.15 33.96
C ASP A 519 -0.75 -17.43 34.49
N ALA A 520 -1.88 -17.62 33.82
CA ALA A 520 -3.15 -17.01 34.21
C ALA A 520 -4.37 -17.85 33.80
N ASP A 521 -5.38 -17.87 34.66
CA ASP A 521 -6.63 -18.59 34.39
C ASP A 521 -7.65 -17.79 33.56
N SER A 522 -7.48 -16.47 33.49
CA SER A 522 -8.37 -15.57 32.75
C SER A 522 -7.61 -14.38 32.17
N ILE A 523 -8.19 -13.76 31.15
CA ILE A 523 -7.68 -12.53 30.54
C ILE A 523 -7.52 -11.37 31.55
N TYR A 524 -8.44 -11.27 32.52
CA TYR A 524 -8.37 -10.26 33.58
C TYR A 524 -7.20 -10.50 34.53
N SER A 525 -6.94 -11.76 34.89
CA SER A 525 -5.76 -12.11 35.69
C SER A 525 -4.47 -11.86 34.92
N LEU A 526 -4.44 -12.27 33.65
CA LEU A 526 -3.24 -12.15 32.81
C LEU A 526 -2.78 -10.70 32.67
N LYS A 527 -3.68 -9.79 32.28
CA LYS A 527 -3.31 -8.38 32.12
C LYS A 527 -2.88 -7.72 33.43
N ASN A 528 -3.43 -8.16 34.56
CA ASN A 528 -3.01 -7.70 35.88
C ASN A 528 -1.65 -8.28 36.29
N ILE A 529 -1.33 -9.52 35.90
CA ILE A 529 0.00 -10.13 36.11
C ILE A 529 1.04 -9.37 35.31
N VAL A 530 0.78 -9.05 34.03
CA VAL A 530 1.66 -8.20 33.22
C VAL A 530 1.89 -6.86 33.93
N ALA A 531 0.81 -6.18 34.34
CA ALA A 531 0.89 -4.89 35.01
C ALA A 531 1.69 -4.95 36.32
N LYS A 532 1.51 -6.01 37.13
CA LYS A 532 2.27 -6.21 38.38
C LYS A 532 3.75 -6.49 38.15
N ASN A 533 4.10 -7.30 37.15
CA ASN A 533 5.49 -7.62 36.84
C ASN A 533 6.26 -6.41 36.27
N LEU A 534 5.58 -5.60 35.45
CA LEU A 534 6.15 -4.39 34.87
C LEU A 534 6.13 -3.19 35.81
N ASN A 535 5.48 -3.30 36.96
CA ASN A 535 5.45 -2.23 37.95
C ASN A 535 6.83 -1.97 38.55
N PHE A 536 7.21 -0.70 38.65
CA PHE A 536 8.47 -0.29 39.26
C PHE A 536 8.37 -0.27 40.79
N ASP A 537 7.23 0.16 41.33
CA ASP A 537 6.99 0.29 42.77
C ASP A 537 5.80 -0.57 43.23
N LYS A 538 5.92 -1.24 44.38
CA LYS A 538 4.81 -1.99 44.98
C LYS A 538 3.73 -1.10 45.58
N ALA A 539 4.03 0.17 45.90
CA ALA A 539 3.09 1.10 46.53
C ALA A 539 2.20 1.87 45.55
N THR A 540 2.54 1.89 44.25
CA THR A 540 1.72 2.52 43.21
C THR A 540 0.83 1.50 42.51
N HIS A 541 -0.39 1.91 42.14
CA HIS A 541 -1.27 1.06 41.34
C HIS A 541 -0.71 0.93 39.91
N PRO A 542 -0.42 -0.28 39.44
CA PRO A 542 0.17 -0.47 38.11
C PRO A 542 -0.82 -0.07 37.01
N SER A 543 -0.35 0.63 35.98
CA SER A 543 -1.16 0.97 34.81
C SER A 543 -1.37 -0.28 33.95
N VAL A 544 -2.56 -0.88 34.05
CA VAL A 544 -2.88 -2.12 33.32
C VAL A 544 -2.84 -1.90 31.81
N GLY A 545 -3.39 -0.80 31.31
CA GLY A 545 -3.40 -0.50 29.87
C GLY A 545 -2.00 -0.32 29.31
N ASP A 546 -1.22 0.58 29.92
CA ASP A 546 0.11 0.94 29.40
C ASP A 546 1.09 -0.22 29.53
N SER A 547 1.07 -0.95 30.64
CA SER A 547 1.95 -2.11 30.82
C SER A 547 1.72 -3.17 29.74
N ASN A 548 0.46 -3.45 29.42
CA ASN A 548 0.12 -4.43 28.40
C ASN A 548 0.38 -3.89 26.97
N LEU A 549 0.17 -2.60 26.72
CA LEU A 549 0.54 -1.97 25.46
C LEU A 549 2.06 -2.04 25.25
N ALA A 550 2.85 -1.77 26.29
CA ALA A 550 4.30 -1.88 26.24
C ALA A 550 4.74 -3.30 25.91
N LEU A 551 4.15 -4.32 26.56
CA LEU A 551 4.44 -5.72 26.27
C LEU A 551 4.05 -6.11 24.84
N LEU A 552 2.90 -5.65 24.35
CA LEU A 552 2.46 -5.89 22.98
C LEU A 552 3.46 -5.31 21.97
N MET A 553 3.85 -4.05 22.14
CA MET A 553 4.82 -3.36 21.29
C MET A 553 6.22 -3.99 21.39
N TYR A 554 6.60 -4.49 22.57
CA TYR A 554 7.86 -5.18 22.79
C TYR A 554 7.97 -6.47 21.97
N ASN A 555 6.85 -7.20 21.83
CA ASN A 555 6.76 -8.47 21.13
C ASN A 555 6.51 -8.35 19.61
N MET A 556 6.20 -7.15 19.10
CA MET A 556 5.97 -6.90 17.67
C MET A 556 7.26 -6.77 16.86
N PRO A 557 7.25 -7.10 15.55
CA PRO A 557 8.39 -6.90 14.68
C PRO A 557 8.63 -5.40 14.48
N ARG A 558 9.86 -4.96 14.72
CA ARG A 558 10.23 -3.53 14.72
C ARG A 558 10.76 -3.07 13.36
N THR A 559 9.86 -2.90 12.39
CA THR A 559 10.16 -2.14 11.17
C THR A 559 9.65 -0.70 11.33
N LYS A 560 10.28 0.27 10.65
CA LYS A 560 9.90 1.69 10.73
C LYS A 560 8.42 1.96 10.38
N THR A 561 7.76 1.03 9.69
CA THR A 561 6.46 1.24 9.04
C THR A 561 5.33 0.31 9.50
N GLN A 562 5.54 -0.59 10.48
CA GLN A 562 4.54 -1.63 10.77
C GLN A 562 3.96 -1.60 12.19
N GLY A 563 4.72 -1.32 13.26
CA GLY A 563 4.16 -1.38 14.63
C GLY A 563 3.50 -0.07 15.09
N ILE A 564 4.32 0.98 15.18
CA ILE A 564 3.94 2.27 15.77
C ILE A 564 3.05 3.06 14.80
N GLU A 565 3.51 3.28 13.56
CA GLU A 565 2.76 4.00 12.52
C GLU A 565 1.38 3.39 12.20
N LEU A 566 1.21 2.09 12.44
CA LEU A 566 -0.04 1.37 12.25
C LEU A 566 -1.14 1.88 13.18
N LEU A 567 -0.82 2.19 14.44
CA LEU A 567 -1.80 2.71 15.39
C LEU A 567 -2.34 4.07 14.94
N ASN A 568 -1.47 4.97 14.46
CA ASN A 568 -1.87 6.26 13.91
C ASN A 568 -2.68 6.13 12.61
N ARG A 569 -2.22 5.27 11.69
CA ARG A 569 -2.95 5.01 10.44
C ARG A 569 -4.38 4.57 10.72
N TRP A 570 -4.54 3.55 11.57
CA TRP A 570 -5.88 3.05 11.88
C TRP A 570 -6.69 4.01 12.74
N GLN A 571 -6.09 4.75 13.66
CA GLN A 571 -6.81 5.79 14.38
C GLN A 571 -7.41 6.83 13.42
N LYS A 572 -6.66 7.22 12.39
CA LYS A 572 -7.14 8.13 11.34
C LYS A 572 -8.24 7.51 10.48
N GLU A 573 -8.06 6.28 10.01
CA GLU A 573 -9.04 5.53 9.21
C GLU A 573 -10.36 5.28 9.97
N PHE A 574 -10.30 5.16 11.30
CA PHE A 574 -11.44 5.00 12.19
C PHE A 574 -11.85 6.30 12.89
N SER A 575 -11.45 7.47 12.39
CA SER A 575 -11.85 8.77 12.95
C SER A 575 -13.37 8.93 13.12
N ASN A 576 -14.16 8.33 12.23
CA ASN A 576 -15.63 8.31 12.30
C ASN A 576 -16.22 7.14 13.13
N ASP A 577 -15.39 6.19 13.58
CA ASP A 577 -15.79 5.03 14.38
C ASP A 577 -14.70 4.63 15.38
N ILE A 578 -14.41 5.53 16.30
CA ILE A 578 -13.36 5.35 17.32
C ILE A 578 -13.65 4.15 18.24
N LYS A 579 -14.93 3.76 18.40
CA LYS A 579 -15.31 2.61 19.22
C LYS A 579 -14.81 1.31 18.62
N SER A 580 -14.94 1.12 17.31
CA SER A 580 -14.41 -0.05 16.62
C SER A 580 -12.88 -0.09 16.65
N TYR A 581 -12.22 1.07 16.53
CA TYR A 581 -10.77 1.18 16.71
C TYR A 581 -10.33 0.70 18.10
N GLU A 582 -10.93 1.27 19.16
CA GLU A 582 -10.59 0.90 20.54
C GLU A 582 -10.94 -0.55 20.85
N LYS A 583 -11.99 -1.10 20.22
CA LYS A 583 -12.36 -2.52 20.36
C LYS A 583 -11.23 -3.44 19.88
N VAL A 584 -10.70 -3.22 18.67
CA VAL A 584 -9.61 -4.03 18.11
C VAL A 584 -8.32 -3.80 18.91
N LYS A 585 -7.95 -2.54 19.16
CA LYS A 585 -6.75 -2.19 19.94
C LYS A 585 -6.77 -2.87 21.30
N LYS A 586 -7.88 -2.77 22.05
CA LYS A 586 -8.05 -3.39 23.36
C LYS A 586 -7.99 -4.92 23.29
N MET A 587 -8.52 -5.55 22.23
CA MET A 587 -8.42 -7.00 22.03
C MET A 587 -6.96 -7.46 22.02
N PHE A 588 -6.10 -6.76 21.27
CA PHE A 588 -4.67 -7.07 21.19
C PHE A 588 -3.92 -6.69 22.46
N VAL A 589 -4.15 -5.49 23.00
CA VAL A 589 -3.49 -5.00 24.22
C VAL A 589 -3.79 -5.92 25.40
N ASP A 590 -5.05 -6.26 25.67
CA ASP A 590 -5.37 -7.16 26.79
C ASP A 590 -4.72 -8.55 26.61
N ASN A 591 -4.50 -9.01 25.37
CA ASN A 591 -3.85 -10.29 25.04
C ASN A 591 -2.33 -10.23 24.88
N ALA A 592 -1.67 -9.11 25.23
CA ALA A 592 -0.23 -8.98 25.14
C ALA A 592 0.54 -10.12 25.83
N GLY A 593 0.08 -10.53 27.02
CA GLY A 593 0.62 -11.68 27.74
C GLY A 593 0.42 -13.01 27.02
N SER A 594 -0.71 -13.19 26.31
CA SER A 594 -0.99 -14.41 25.54
C SER A 594 -0.02 -14.55 24.38
N PHE A 595 0.22 -13.46 23.66
CA PHE A 595 1.22 -13.43 22.59
C PHE A 595 2.64 -13.65 23.13
N HIS A 596 2.99 -13.02 24.25
CA HIS A 596 4.29 -13.22 24.91
C HIS A 596 4.50 -14.70 25.25
N ASN A 597 3.52 -15.34 25.91
CA ASN A 597 3.59 -16.75 26.26
C ASN A 597 3.80 -17.64 25.04
N LEU A 598 3.07 -17.39 23.93
CA LEU A 598 3.21 -18.19 22.71
C LEU A 598 4.55 -17.99 21.99
N ILE A 599 5.11 -16.78 22.05
CA ILE A 599 6.44 -16.49 21.49
C ILE A 599 7.54 -17.27 22.23
N HIS A 600 7.34 -17.52 23.52
CA HIS A 600 8.29 -18.23 24.39
C HIS A 600 7.86 -19.65 24.76
N ASP A 601 6.78 -20.20 24.17
CA ASP A 601 6.24 -21.51 24.52
C ASP A 601 7.12 -22.63 23.94
N MET A 602 7.84 -23.33 24.82
CA MET A 602 8.68 -24.48 24.45
C MET A 602 7.88 -25.66 23.88
N ASN A 603 6.54 -25.69 24.04
CA ASN A 603 5.69 -26.67 23.39
C ASN A 603 5.47 -26.37 21.91
N PHE A 604 5.65 -25.12 21.47
CA PHE A 604 5.39 -24.65 20.10
C PHE A 604 6.57 -23.84 19.52
N PRO A 605 7.80 -24.38 19.55
CA PRO A 605 9.02 -23.62 19.26
C PRO A 605 9.09 -23.07 17.83
N ASN A 606 8.32 -23.63 16.89
CA ASN A 606 8.37 -23.25 15.47
C ASN A 606 7.22 -22.32 15.04
N VAL A 607 6.35 -21.86 15.96
CA VAL A 607 5.24 -20.96 15.62
C VAL A 607 5.71 -19.50 15.46
N SER A 608 6.62 -19.03 16.32
CA SER A 608 7.29 -17.70 16.25
C SER A 608 6.37 -16.53 15.82
N LEU A 609 5.35 -16.21 16.62
CA LEU A 609 4.35 -15.17 16.29
C LEU A 609 4.90 -13.73 16.20
N ASN A 610 6.08 -13.49 16.78
CA ASN A 610 6.73 -12.17 16.79
C ASN A 610 6.90 -11.60 15.38
N ALA A 611 7.16 -12.43 14.35
CA ALA A 611 7.32 -11.96 12.98
C ALA A 611 6.00 -11.52 12.31
N TYR A 612 4.86 -11.99 12.84
CA TYR A 612 3.55 -11.84 12.21
C TYR A 612 2.63 -10.86 12.95
N LEU A 613 2.94 -10.54 14.22
CA LEU A 613 2.02 -9.83 15.13
C LEU A 613 1.57 -8.46 14.60
N SER A 614 2.47 -7.72 13.93
CA SER A 614 2.14 -6.43 13.32
C SER A 614 1.16 -6.58 12.15
N ASP A 615 1.44 -7.52 11.25
CA ASP A 615 0.58 -7.77 10.10
C ASP A 615 -0.78 -8.31 10.55
N ILE A 616 -0.80 -9.20 11.54
CA ILE A 616 -2.04 -9.74 12.12
C ILE A 616 -2.92 -8.61 12.65
N MET A 617 -2.32 -7.65 13.39
CA MET A 617 -3.03 -6.49 13.90
C MET A 617 -3.54 -5.61 12.76
N ASP A 618 -2.71 -5.37 11.74
CA ASP A 618 -3.06 -4.58 10.57
C ASP A 618 -4.28 -5.15 9.84
N ARG A 619 -4.21 -6.45 9.54
CA ARG A 619 -5.28 -7.17 8.86
C ARG A 619 -6.53 -7.25 9.71
N SER A 620 -6.41 -7.28 11.04
CA SER A 620 -7.57 -7.26 11.95
C SER A 620 -8.33 -5.94 11.88
N PHE A 621 -7.63 -4.80 11.83
CA PHE A 621 -8.27 -3.51 11.60
C PHE A 621 -8.89 -3.42 10.20
N ALA A 622 -8.14 -3.81 9.16
CA ALA A 622 -8.64 -3.81 7.78
C ALA A 622 -9.89 -4.67 7.63
N ASN A 623 -9.93 -5.81 8.31
CA ASN A 623 -11.07 -6.70 8.29
C ASN A 623 -12.33 -6.03 8.85
N LEU A 624 -12.19 -5.39 10.02
CA LEU A 624 -13.31 -4.75 10.68
C LEU A 624 -13.80 -3.52 9.90
N LYS A 625 -12.88 -2.82 9.23
CA LYS A 625 -13.19 -1.65 8.40
C LYS A 625 -13.90 -2.03 7.09
N ASN A 626 -13.39 -3.05 6.40
CA ASN A 626 -13.75 -3.31 5.00
C ASN A 626 -14.90 -4.31 4.85
N TYR A 627 -15.17 -5.14 5.84
CA TYR A 627 -16.18 -6.19 5.74
C TYR A 627 -17.26 -6.05 6.81
N GLN A 628 -18.52 -6.20 6.42
CA GLN A 628 -19.63 -6.12 7.35
C GLN A 628 -19.74 -7.40 8.19
N SER A 629 -19.32 -8.54 7.65
CA SER A 629 -19.40 -9.84 8.32
C SER A 629 -18.11 -10.65 8.20
N MET A 630 -17.95 -11.61 9.12
CA MET A 630 -16.87 -12.59 9.06
C MET A 630 -16.94 -13.46 7.79
N SER A 631 -18.15 -13.86 7.39
CA SER A 631 -18.37 -14.73 6.24
C SER A 631 -17.92 -14.07 4.93
N GLU A 632 -18.18 -12.77 4.79
CA GLU A 632 -17.76 -11.97 3.66
C GLU A 632 -16.24 -11.88 3.56
N SER A 633 -15.58 -11.55 4.67
CA SER A 633 -14.12 -11.53 4.73
C SER A 633 -13.49 -12.88 4.37
N LEU A 634 -13.99 -13.98 4.95
CA LEU A 634 -13.44 -15.29 4.65
C LEU A 634 -13.69 -15.71 3.21
N LYS A 635 -14.83 -15.32 2.63
CA LYS A 635 -15.14 -15.58 1.23
C LYS A 635 -14.16 -14.86 0.31
N ASP A 636 -13.94 -13.57 0.54
CA ASP A 636 -13.00 -12.77 -0.27
C ASP A 636 -11.57 -13.31 -0.16
N LEU A 637 -11.12 -13.61 1.06
CA LEU A 637 -9.83 -14.25 1.31
C LEU A 637 -9.72 -15.61 0.59
N SER A 638 -10.77 -16.44 0.66
CA SER A 638 -10.82 -17.72 -0.05
C SER A 638 -10.78 -17.55 -1.56
N GLU A 639 -11.44 -16.54 -2.12
CA GLU A 639 -11.44 -16.29 -3.55
C GLU A 639 -10.07 -15.80 -4.02
N LYS A 640 -9.41 -14.93 -3.24
CA LYS A 640 -8.05 -14.47 -3.51
C LYS A 640 -7.08 -15.64 -3.66
N PHE A 641 -7.06 -16.56 -2.70
CA PHE A 641 -6.16 -17.72 -2.75
C PHE A 641 -6.64 -18.85 -3.68
N TYR A 642 -7.88 -18.79 -4.18
CA TYR A 642 -8.42 -19.74 -5.15
C TYR A 642 -8.20 -19.31 -6.61
N LYS A 643 -8.36 -18.02 -6.93
CA LYS A 643 -8.23 -17.47 -8.29
C LYS A 643 -6.77 -17.36 -8.76
N THR A 644 -5.82 -17.26 -7.83
CA THR A 644 -4.39 -17.30 -8.15
C THR A 644 -3.91 -18.75 -8.21
N SER A 645 -4.03 -19.36 -9.39
CA SER A 645 -3.70 -20.77 -9.60
C SER A 645 -2.19 -21.06 -9.46
N SER A 646 -1.80 -21.60 -8.30
CA SER A 646 -0.79 -22.66 -8.04
C SER A 646 0.63 -22.66 -8.67
N LEU A 647 1.02 -21.76 -9.59
CA LEU A 647 2.38 -21.75 -10.17
C LEU A 647 3.14 -20.43 -9.97
N ASP A 648 2.48 -19.27 -10.11
CA ASP A 648 3.18 -17.97 -10.04
C ASP A 648 3.40 -17.43 -8.62
N MET A 649 2.73 -18.00 -7.60
CA MET A 649 2.80 -17.51 -6.21
C MET A 649 4.05 -17.94 -5.44
N PHE A 650 4.73 -19.01 -5.87
CA PHE A 650 5.68 -19.72 -5.01
C PHE A 650 7.16 -19.57 -5.40
N GLU A 651 7.48 -18.77 -6.42
CA GLU A 651 8.88 -18.51 -6.80
C GLU A 651 9.61 -17.51 -5.88
N LYS A 652 8.90 -16.82 -4.96
CA LYS A 652 9.50 -15.77 -4.12
C LYS A 652 9.24 -16.02 -2.63
N SER A 653 10.29 -16.34 -1.86
CA SER A 653 10.24 -16.62 -0.42
C SER A 653 9.60 -15.50 0.41
N ASP A 654 9.68 -14.25 -0.06
CA ASP A 654 9.20 -13.08 0.67
C ASP A 654 7.68 -12.90 0.55
N GLN A 655 7.05 -13.46 -0.48
CA GLN A 655 5.59 -13.41 -0.69
C GLN A 655 4.85 -14.37 0.27
N ALA A 656 5.45 -15.53 0.56
CA ALA A 656 4.84 -16.56 1.43
C ALA A 656 4.61 -16.09 2.88
N THR A 657 5.45 -15.18 3.39
CA THR A 657 5.30 -14.60 4.74
C THR A 657 4.13 -13.60 4.77
N SER A 658 3.98 -12.78 3.73
CA SER A 658 2.86 -11.85 3.57
C SER A 658 1.52 -12.59 3.39
N ASP A 659 1.53 -13.68 2.64
CA ASP A 659 0.32 -14.45 2.33
C ASP A 659 -0.20 -15.22 3.56
N ILE A 660 0.69 -15.82 4.37
CA ILE A 660 0.27 -16.44 5.64
C ILE A 660 -0.17 -15.40 6.66
N SER A 661 0.48 -14.22 6.72
CA SER A 661 0.04 -13.08 7.54
C SER A 661 -1.40 -12.66 7.21
N GLU A 662 -1.80 -12.70 5.94
CA GLU A 662 -3.18 -12.36 5.54
C GLU A 662 -4.21 -13.38 6.03
N ILE A 663 -3.92 -14.67 5.89
CA ILE A 663 -4.85 -15.73 6.35
C ILE A 663 -4.92 -15.75 7.88
N LEU A 664 -3.77 -15.66 8.55
CA LEU A 664 -3.67 -15.63 10.00
C LEU A 664 -4.33 -14.37 10.59
N GLY A 665 -4.09 -13.22 9.96
CA GLY A 665 -4.74 -11.96 10.31
C GLY A 665 -6.26 -12.03 10.16
N GLY A 666 -6.76 -12.60 9.07
CA GLY A 666 -8.20 -12.85 8.88
C GLY A 666 -8.79 -13.82 9.91
N ALA A 667 -8.04 -14.86 10.29
CA ALA A 667 -8.44 -15.83 11.31
C ALA A 667 -8.54 -15.19 12.71
N ILE A 668 -7.66 -14.26 13.05
CA ILE A 668 -7.69 -13.53 14.33
C ILE A 668 -8.70 -12.38 14.31
N ALA A 669 -8.86 -11.70 13.18
CA ALA A 669 -9.77 -10.56 13.04
C ALA A 669 -11.20 -10.87 13.46
N ARG A 670 -11.65 -12.11 13.27
CA ARG A 670 -13.00 -12.55 13.65
C ARG A 670 -13.31 -12.36 15.13
N PHE A 671 -12.30 -12.47 16.01
CA PHE A 671 -12.50 -12.34 17.44
C PHE A 671 -12.94 -10.93 17.83
N ALA A 672 -12.57 -9.91 17.04
CA ALA A 672 -13.02 -8.53 17.22
C ALA A 672 -14.53 -8.36 17.07
N ARG A 673 -15.24 -9.34 16.48
CA ARG A 673 -16.69 -9.31 16.29
C ARG A 673 -17.50 -9.91 17.45
N PHE A 674 -16.85 -10.56 18.43
CA PHE A 674 -17.52 -11.05 19.64
C PHE A 674 -17.89 -9.90 20.60
N ASP A 675 -18.75 -10.19 21.58
CA ASP A 675 -19.14 -9.26 22.64
C ASP A 675 -17.95 -8.91 23.54
N ASP A 676 -17.15 -9.92 23.90
CA ASP A 676 -15.87 -9.75 24.61
C ASP A 676 -14.71 -10.31 23.76
N PRO A 677 -14.15 -9.50 22.85
CA PRO A 677 -13.06 -9.91 21.98
C PRO A 677 -11.81 -10.35 22.74
N SER A 678 -11.47 -9.64 23.83
CA SER A 678 -10.26 -9.91 24.61
C SER A 678 -10.34 -11.31 25.23
N LYS A 679 -11.48 -11.65 25.83
CA LYS A 679 -11.72 -12.99 26.37
C LYS A 679 -11.77 -14.06 25.28
N ALA A 680 -12.48 -13.81 24.19
CA ALA A 680 -12.62 -14.79 23.11
C ALA A 680 -11.26 -15.14 22.48
N LEU A 681 -10.41 -14.14 22.26
CA LEU A 681 -9.05 -14.34 21.75
C LEU A 681 -8.16 -15.03 22.79
N PHE A 682 -8.26 -14.66 24.08
CA PHE A 682 -7.50 -15.30 25.15
C PHE A 682 -7.74 -16.81 25.21
N GLU A 683 -9.01 -17.23 25.17
CA GLU A 683 -9.36 -18.66 25.17
C GLU A 683 -8.78 -19.39 23.95
N ALA A 684 -8.76 -18.75 22.78
CA ALA A 684 -8.17 -19.32 21.57
C ALA A 684 -6.63 -19.41 21.65
N LEU A 685 -5.98 -18.51 22.38
CA LEU A 685 -4.51 -18.44 22.48
C LEU A 685 -3.95 -19.20 23.71
N LYS A 686 -4.79 -19.71 24.60
CA LYS A 686 -4.35 -20.46 25.78
C LYS A 686 -3.71 -21.79 25.36
N SER A 687 -2.48 -22.06 25.81
CA SER A 687 -1.68 -23.23 25.41
C SER A 687 -2.44 -24.56 25.53
N ASP A 688 -3.17 -24.78 26.64
CA ASP A 688 -3.95 -26.00 26.83
C ASP A 688 -5.12 -26.14 25.83
N ASN A 689 -5.76 -25.02 25.47
CA ASN A 689 -6.84 -25.01 24.49
C ASN A 689 -6.28 -25.22 23.07
N ILE A 690 -5.09 -24.70 22.77
CA ILE A 690 -4.38 -24.98 21.51
C ILE A 690 -4.07 -26.47 21.42
N LYS A 691 -3.46 -27.07 22.45
CA LYS A 691 -3.15 -28.51 22.48
C LYS A 691 -4.41 -29.35 22.26
N LYS A 692 -5.50 -29.00 22.96
CA LYS A 692 -6.79 -29.66 22.79
C LYS A 692 -7.32 -29.53 21.37
N GLY A 693 -7.34 -28.31 20.80
CA GLY A 693 -7.84 -28.07 19.45
C GLY A 693 -7.00 -28.75 18.37
N LEU A 694 -5.67 -28.74 18.49
CA LEU A 694 -4.78 -29.46 17.58
C LEU A 694 -5.11 -30.96 17.53
N LYS A 695 -5.46 -31.55 18.68
CA LYS A 695 -5.90 -32.93 18.77
C LYS A 695 -7.30 -33.14 18.19
N ASP A 696 -8.27 -32.33 18.59
CA ASP A 696 -9.66 -32.45 18.17
C ASP A 696 -9.82 -32.28 16.65
N TYR A 697 -9.02 -31.40 16.03
CA TYR A 697 -8.99 -31.16 14.59
C TYR A 697 -7.99 -32.06 13.83
N LYS A 698 -7.37 -33.04 14.51
CA LYS A 698 -6.42 -33.99 13.92
C LYS A 698 -5.25 -33.31 13.19
N ILE A 699 -4.76 -32.21 13.74
CA ILE A 699 -3.60 -31.47 13.24
C ILE A 699 -2.31 -32.06 13.83
N ALA A 700 -2.29 -32.29 15.15
CA ALA A 700 -1.18 -32.92 15.88
C ALA A 700 -1.64 -33.51 17.23
N ASP A 701 -0.82 -34.37 17.82
CA ASP A 701 -1.01 -34.91 19.17
C ASP A 701 0.32 -34.91 19.96
N ILE A 702 0.29 -35.31 21.23
CA ILE A 702 1.46 -35.41 22.12
C ILE A 702 2.43 -36.49 21.61
N THR A 703 1.90 -37.55 21.01
CA THR A 703 2.67 -38.69 20.50
C THR A 703 2.54 -38.76 18.98
N LYS A 704 3.65 -38.99 18.28
CA LYS A 704 3.61 -39.33 16.86
C LYS A 704 2.87 -40.65 16.67
N ASP A 705 1.83 -40.65 15.84
CA ASP A 705 1.14 -41.87 15.46
C ASP A 705 2.09 -42.75 14.66
N MET A 706 2.42 -43.92 15.21
CA MET A 706 3.34 -44.87 14.58
C MET A 706 2.77 -45.46 13.28
N PHE A 707 1.46 -45.37 13.06
CA PHE A 707 0.76 -45.91 11.90
C PHE A 707 0.43 -44.85 10.85
N ASP A 708 0.53 -43.56 11.19
CA ASP A 708 0.47 -42.45 10.23
C ASP A 708 1.84 -41.75 10.10
N PRO A 709 2.59 -42.02 9.01
CA PRO A 709 3.89 -41.38 8.79
C PRO A 709 3.81 -39.86 8.58
N LYS A 710 2.61 -39.27 8.43
CA LYS A 710 2.37 -37.82 8.34
C LYS A 710 1.97 -37.17 9.66
N SER A 711 1.82 -37.94 10.74
CA SER A 711 1.46 -37.40 12.05
C SER A 711 2.55 -36.46 12.60
N LYS A 712 2.12 -35.36 13.23
CA LYS A 712 2.98 -34.35 13.87
C LYS A 712 2.84 -34.38 15.39
N GLU A 713 3.96 -34.12 16.07
CA GLU A 713 3.99 -33.85 17.50
C GLU A 713 3.79 -32.35 17.78
N PHE A 714 3.34 -31.97 18.98
CA PHE A 714 3.18 -30.55 19.34
C PHE A 714 4.45 -29.70 19.14
N LYS A 715 5.63 -30.25 19.42
CA LYS A 715 6.91 -29.56 19.23
C LYS A 715 7.23 -29.25 17.75
N ASP A 716 6.60 -29.97 16.82
CA ASP A 716 6.80 -29.84 15.38
C ASP A 716 5.77 -28.91 14.73
N ILE A 717 4.85 -28.33 15.53
CA ILE A 717 3.83 -27.38 15.07
C ILE A 717 4.48 -26.08 14.63
N ASP A 718 4.18 -25.67 13.40
CA ASP A 718 4.63 -24.43 12.79
C ASP A 718 3.49 -23.39 12.67
N ILE A 719 3.81 -22.23 12.09
CA ILE A 719 2.84 -21.15 11.89
C ILE A 719 1.65 -21.54 10.99
N TYR A 720 1.83 -22.47 10.05
CA TYR A 720 0.76 -22.92 9.15
C TYR A 720 -0.23 -23.82 9.89
N ASP A 721 0.28 -24.75 10.70
CA ASP A 721 -0.54 -25.59 11.56
C ASP A 721 -1.31 -24.76 12.59
N PHE A 722 -0.65 -23.75 13.17
CA PHE A 722 -1.30 -22.80 14.07
C PHE A 722 -2.38 -21.96 13.38
N THR A 723 -2.14 -21.53 12.14
CA THR A 723 -3.14 -20.83 11.31
C THR A 723 -4.34 -21.73 11.02
N HIS A 724 -4.11 -23.00 10.71
CA HIS A 724 -5.17 -23.99 10.53
C HIS A 724 -6.00 -24.16 11.81
N TYR A 725 -5.35 -24.29 12.97
CA TYR A 725 -6.03 -24.31 14.26
C TYR A 725 -6.89 -23.05 14.48
N LEU A 726 -6.35 -21.85 14.24
CA LEU A 726 -7.10 -20.60 14.43
C LEU A 726 -8.26 -20.44 13.45
N LEU A 727 -8.16 -20.98 12.24
CA LEU A 727 -9.30 -21.07 11.34
C LEU A 727 -10.39 -21.98 11.92
N MET A 728 -10.04 -23.05 12.64
CA MET A 728 -10.99 -24.05 13.13
C MET A 728 -11.52 -23.82 14.54
N VAL A 729 -10.77 -23.16 15.44
CA VAL A 729 -11.15 -23.05 16.86
C VAL A 729 -12.56 -22.46 17.02
N ASN A 730 -13.34 -22.97 17.97
CA ASN A 730 -14.77 -22.65 18.15
C ASN A 730 -15.69 -23.03 16.97
N ARG A 731 -15.25 -23.93 16.07
CA ARG A 731 -16.07 -24.54 15.02
C ARG A 731 -16.15 -26.04 15.18
N GLU A 732 -17.17 -26.64 14.56
CA GLU A 732 -17.33 -28.09 14.54
C GLU A 732 -16.26 -28.74 13.63
N PRO A 733 -15.61 -29.83 14.08
CA PRO A 733 -14.57 -30.51 13.30
C PRO A 733 -15.02 -31.00 11.91
N ASN A 734 -16.33 -31.21 11.71
CA ASN A 734 -16.92 -31.72 10.47
C ASN A 734 -17.79 -30.67 9.74
N GLU A 735 -17.62 -29.38 10.05
CA GLU A 735 -18.39 -28.32 9.39
C GLU A 735 -18.09 -28.31 7.87
N ASN A 736 -19.08 -28.62 7.04
CA ASN A 736 -18.92 -28.62 5.59
C ASN A 736 -19.02 -27.19 5.02
N ASN A 737 -17.97 -26.41 5.22
CA ASN A 737 -17.87 -25.04 4.74
C ASN A 737 -16.85 -24.94 3.58
N PRO A 738 -17.30 -24.76 2.32
CA PRO A 738 -16.40 -24.79 1.16
C PRO A 738 -15.37 -23.65 1.16
N VAL A 739 -15.71 -22.49 1.73
CA VAL A 739 -14.79 -21.34 1.87
C VAL A 739 -13.67 -21.70 2.85
N LEU A 740 -14.03 -22.27 4.00
CA LEU A 740 -13.07 -22.69 5.01
C LEU A 740 -12.16 -23.80 4.52
N ASN A 741 -12.73 -24.80 3.85
CA ASN A 741 -11.99 -25.92 3.27
C ASN A 741 -10.96 -25.44 2.24
N ARG A 742 -11.29 -24.43 1.43
CA ARG A 742 -10.35 -23.80 0.48
C ARG A 742 -9.21 -23.10 1.19
N LEU A 743 -9.48 -22.33 2.25
CA LEU A 743 -8.45 -21.65 3.04
C LEU A 743 -7.52 -22.63 3.74
N ILE A 744 -8.06 -23.70 4.34
CA ILE A 744 -7.27 -24.77 4.95
C ILE A 744 -6.37 -25.44 3.91
N GLN A 745 -6.91 -25.68 2.71
CA GLN A 745 -6.13 -26.26 1.62
C GLN A 745 -4.99 -25.31 1.17
N ALA A 746 -5.27 -24.01 1.05
CA ALA A 746 -4.25 -23.01 0.73
C ALA A 746 -3.12 -22.98 1.77
N VAL A 747 -3.46 -22.99 3.06
CA VAL A 747 -2.47 -23.04 4.15
C VAL A 747 -1.60 -24.30 4.04
N LYS A 748 -2.20 -25.47 3.79
CA LYS A 748 -1.47 -26.74 3.61
C LYS A 748 -0.53 -26.72 2.40
N ASP A 749 -0.93 -26.06 1.32
CA ASP A 749 -0.10 -25.98 0.12
C ASP A 749 1.07 -25.00 0.31
N MET A 750 0.85 -23.88 0.99
CA MET A 750 1.93 -22.96 1.42
C MET A 750 2.96 -23.67 2.31
N GLN A 751 2.49 -24.49 3.26
CA GLN A 751 3.36 -25.26 4.16
C GLN A 751 4.27 -26.22 3.37
N LYS A 752 3.73 -26.98 2.41
CA LYS A 752 4.51 -27.90 1.57
C LYS A 752 5.58 -27.19 0.75
N GLU A 753 5.27 -26.01 0.21
CA GLU A 753 6.25 -25.23 -0.57
C GLU A 753 7.37 -24.68 0.31
N SER A 754 7.04 -24.21 1.53
CA SER A 754 8.03 -23.80 2.52
C SER A 754 9.02 -24.94 2.84
N GLU A 755 8.50 -26.16 3.07
CA GLU A 755 9.33 -27.34 3.33
C GLU A 755 10.25 -27.70 2.15
N LYS A 756 9.79 -27.53 0.90
CA LYS A 756 10.61 -27.76 -0.31
C LYS A 756 11.75 -26.74 -0.40
N GLY A 757 11.47 -25.46 -0.12
CA GLY A 757 12.48 -24.39 -0.11
C GLY A 757 13.60 -24.66 0.91
N ILE A 758 13.24 -25.06 2.12
CA ILE A 758 14.21 -25.39 3.20
C ILE A 758 15.09 -26.58 2.80
N LYS A 759 14.51 -27.63 2.18
CA LYS A 759 15.27 -28.81 1.72
C LYS A 759 16.27 -28.45 0.62
N LYS A 760 15.91 -27.57 -0.32
CA LYS A 760 16.79 -27.11 -1.40
C LYS A 760 18.01 -26.33 -0.86
N GLN A 761 17.79 -25.40 0.07
CA GLN A 761 18.86 -24.63 0.70
C GLN A 761 19.82 -25.50 1.53
N LYS A 762 19.32 -26.53 2.22
CA LYS A 762 20.18 -27.49 2.95
C LYS A 762 21.05 -28.33 2.01
N LEU A 763 20.54 -28.69 0.83
CA LEU A 763 21.31 -29.44 -0.18
C LEU A 763 22.38 -28.60 -0.86
N GLU A 764 22.15 -27.30 -1.03
CA GLU A 764 23.15 -26.35 -1.55
C GLU A 764 24.28 -26.12 -0.54
N LYS A 765 23.97 -25.94 0.76
CA LYS A 765 24.97 -25.79 1.85
C LYS A 765 25.82 -27.03 2.15
N VAL A 766 25.46 -28.20 1.65
CA VAL A 766 26.23 -29.45 1.80
C VAL A 766 27.11 -29.71 0.58
N LYS A 767 26.92 -28.95 -0.51
CA LYS A 767 27.76 -28.99 -1.72
C LYS A 767 28.89 -27.97 -1.70
N ASP A 768 28.77 -26.93 -0.89
CA ASP A 768 29.86 -26.02 -0.49
C ASP A 768 30.57 -26.59 0.76
#